data_AF-A0A158P3H7-F1
#
_entry.id   AF-A0A158P3H7-F1
#
_cell.length_a   1.000
_cell.length_b   1.000
_cell.length_c   1.000
_cell.angle_alpha   90.00
_cell.angle_beta   90.00
_cell.angle_gamma   90.00
#
_symmetry.space_group_name_H-M   'P 1'
#
loop_
_entity.id
_entity.type
_entity.pdbx_description
1 polymer ?
#
loop_
_entity_poly.entity_id
_entity_poly.type
_entity_poly.pdbx_seq_one_letter_code
_entity_poly.pdbx_strand_id
1 'polypeptide(L)'
;MTTEGTTVQPPVTVEGCLKERKWWCFLLSSIFTFLAGLLIVLLWRAFAFLCCRKEPELSPNDPKQKEQKSARQGKEFEGTFMTEAKDWAGELISGQTTTGRILVVLVFILSIASLIIYFIDASSEVVERCQKWSNNITQQIDLAFNIFFMVYFFIRFIAASDKLWFMLEMYSFVDYFTIPPSFVSIYLDRTWIGLRFLRALRLMTVPDILQYLNILKTSSSIRLAQLVSIFISVWLTAAGIIHLLENSGDPFDFSNPQQLSYWTCVYFLIVTMSTVGYGDVYCQTVLGRTFLVFFLLVGLAIFASSIPEIIELVGSRSKYSGEYKREHGKRKPPDLELEGLFKRHFTTVEFFQGTIMNPIDLQRVKVHEADACLVLANKYCQDPDAEDAANIMRVISIKNYSDDIRVIIQLMQYHNKAYLLNIPSWDWKQGDDVICLAELKLGFIAQSCLAPGFSTMMANLFAMRSFKTSPDTQAWQNDYLQGTGCEMYTETLSPSFTGMTFPQASELCFTKLKLLLLAIEIKGEGGSDSKISINPRGAKIAANTQGFFIAQSADEVKRAWFYCKACHEDIKDETLIKKCKCKNYVGMMMMQTGMVKGNTAYSSYLDVATFRKGVRAVQMVGRASEDLSYANDHHPPPTFTPPELPKMVHVRGEISRERDDPNAMRNHRNSIGMTMINSTKQVNKVKPNVNRATNDSLSSPNQPYNQRSQEESAYAGYHLAYEVKKLMPTSRASGGTNVNNNGGLQVGIADDQAKDFDFEKTEMKYDSTGMFHWSPSRNLEDCILDRNQAAMTVLNGHVVVCLFADPDSPLIGLRNLVMPLRASNFHYHELKHVVIVGSVDYIRREWKMLQNLPKISVLNVRKLFSFY
;
A
#
# COMPACT_ATOMS: atom_id res chain seq x y z
N MET A 1 53.91 -91.23 -10.47
CA MET A 1 54.33 -89.84 -10.74
C MET A 1 53.47 -88.93 -9.88
N THR A 2 54.13 -88.16 -9.04
CA THR A 2 53.63 -87.24 -8.00
C THR A 2 53.03 -85.96 -8.58
N THR A 3 51.95 -85.45 -7.97
CA THR A 3 51.78 -84.02 -7.63
C THR A 3 50.64 -83.86 -6.62
N GLU A 4 50.81 -82.85 -5.78
CA GLU A 4 50.30 -82.69 -4.43
C GLU A 4 48.88 -82.13 -4.33
N GLY A 5 48.23 -82.43 -3.20
CA GLY A 5 46.92 -81.93 -2.85
C GLY A 5 46.91 -80.44 -2.51
N THR A 6 45.84 -79.77 -2.91
CA THR A 6 45.41 -78.50 -2.35
C THR A 6 44.01 -78.69 -1.76
N THR A 7 43.93 -78.51 -0.44
CA THR A 7 42.72 -78.56 0.36
C THR A 7 41.76 -77.46 -0.08
N VAL A 8 40.65 -77.84 -0.72
CA VAL A 8 39.49 -76.96 -0.94
C VAL A 8 38.76 -76.85 0.39
N GLN A 9 38.81 -75.68 1.03
CA GLN A 9 37.90 -75.34 2.13
C GLN A 9 36.47 -75.17 1.59
N PRO A 10 35.43 -75.63 2.30
CA PRO A 10 34.05 -75.51 1.85
C PRO A 10 33.56 -74.06 1.93
N PRO A 11 32.54 -73.67 1.13
CA PRO A 11 31.96 -72.34 1.16
C PRO A 11 31.25 -72.11 2.51
N VAL A 12 31.61 -71.02 3.20
CA VAL A 12 30.93 -70.56 4.41
C VAL A 12 29.48 -70.24 4.06
N THR A 13 28.54 -70.99 4.64
CA THR A 13 27.10 -70.76 4.52
C THR A 13 26.71 -69.40 5.11
N VAL A 14 25.75 -68.72 4.48
CA VAL A 14 25.22 -67.40 4.89
C VAL A 14 24.76 -67.38 6.37
N GLU A 15 24.33 -68.54 6.90
CA GLU A 15 23.91 -68.73 8.29
C GLU A 15 25.06 -68.73 9.31
N GLY A 16 26.30 -69.04 8.91
CA GLY A 16 27.45 -69.02 9.82
C GLY A 16 27.92 -67.61 10.18
N CYS A 17 27.73 -66.64 9.26
CA CYS A 17 28.21 -65.28 9.45
C CYS A 17 27.36 -64.48 10.46
N LEU A 18 26.06 -64.75 10.56
CA LEU A 18 25.14 -64.02 11.45
C LEU A 18 25.03 -64.60 12.87
N LYS A 19 25.73 -65.70 13.17
CA LYS A 19 25.73 -66.31 14.53
C LYS A 19 26.32 -65.40 15.62
N GLU A 20 27.24 -64.52 15.26
CA GLU A 20 27.81 -63.50 16.14
C GLU A 20 27.61 -62.11 15.51
N ARG A 21 26.87 -61.23 16.18
CA ARG A 21 26.65 -59.84 15.74
C ARG A 21 27.90 -59.00 16.03
N LYS A 22 28.47 -58.35 15.01
CA LYS A 22 29.70 -57.53 15.12
C LYS A 22 29.44 -56.02 15.07
N TRP A 23 28.22 -55.57 15.39
CA TRP A 23 27.83 -54.16 15.48
C TRP A 23 28.80 -53.29 16.30
N TRP A 24 29.38 -53.85 17.37
CA TRP A 24 30.32 -53.16 18.25
C TRP A 24 31.62 -52.74 17.53
N CYS A 25 32.09 -53.49 16.52
CA CYS A 25 33.28 -53.12 15.74
C CYS A 25 33.05 -51.81 14.98
N PHE A 26 31.85 -51.63 14.42
CA PHE A 26 31.48 -50.42 13.69
C PHE A 26 31.37 -49.22 14.64
N LEU A 27 30.68 -49.38 15.77
CA LEU A 27 30.52 -48.29 16.74
C LEU A 27 31.86 -47.89 17.38
N LEU A 28 32.70 -48.86 17.75
CA LEU A 28 34.02 -48.59 18.31
C LEU A 28 34.92 -47.85 17.32
N SER A 29 34.81 -48.11 16.00
CA SER A 29 35.59 -47.37 15.00
C SER A 29 35.27 -45.87 15.00
N SER A 30 33.99 -45.51 15.12
CA SER A 30 33.56 -44.10 15.24
C SER A 30 33.99 -43.47 16.56
N ILE A 31 33.82 -44.19 17.68
CA ILE A 31 34.21 -43.67 19.01
C ILE A 31 35.74 -43.49 19.08
N PHE A 32 36.51 -44.45 18.57
CA PHE A 32 37.96 -44.40 18.56
C PHE A 32 38.47 -43.24 17.71
N THR A 33 37.94 -43.05 16.49
CA THR A 33 38.34 -41.91 15.64
C THR A 33 38.04 -40.56 16.28
N PHE A 34 36.88 -40.42 16.93
CA PHE A 34 36.54 -39.22 17.70
C PHE A 34 37.48 -38.97 18.88
N LEU A 35 37.68 -39.96 19.76
CA LEU A 35 38.51 -39.84 20.95
C LEU A 35 40.00 -39.65 20.62
N ALA A 36 40.52 -40.39 19.64
CA ALA A 36 41.89 -40.24 19.17
C ALA A 36 42.12 -38.85 18.56
N GLY A 37 41.19 -38.37 17.72
CA GLY A 37 41.26 -37.02 17.16
C GLY A 37 41.22 -35.93 18.24
N LEU A 38 40.32 -36.06 19.22
CA LEU A 38 40.22 -35.13 20.36
C LEU A 38 41.53 -35.12 21.17
N LEU A 39 42.06 -36.30 21.48
CA LEU A 39 43.30 -36.46 22.25
C LEU A 39 44.49 -35.84 21.51
N ILE A 40 44.61 -36.04 20.18
CA ILE A 40 45.67 -35.43 19.37
C ILE A 40 45.60 -33.89 19.44
N VAL A 41 44.40 -33.31 19.31
CA VAL A 41 44.22 -31.85 19.40
C VAL A 41 44.51 -31.33 20.81
N LEU A 42 44.10 -32.05 21.85
CA LEU A 42 44.38 -31.70 23.25
C LEU A 42 45.86 -31.80 23.58
N LEU A 43 46.55 -32.84 23.13
CA LEU A 43 48.00 -33.00 23.29
C LEU A 43 48.75 -31.90 22.53
N TRP A 44 48.33 -31.57 21.30
CA TRP A 44 48.91 -30.45 20.55
C TRP A 44 48.71 -29.11 21.26
N ARG A 45 47.52 -28.87 21.82
CA ARG A 45 47.21 -27.64 22.58
C ARG A 45 47.98 -27.58 23.90
N ALA A 46 48.12 -28.70 24.60
CA ALA A 46 48.91 -28.81 25.82
C ALA A 46 50.40 -28.60 25.54
N PHE A 47 50.93 -29.19 24.46
CA PHE A 47 52.31 -28.99 24.01
C PHE A 47 52.57 -27.55 23.59
N ALA A 48 51.67 -26.93 22.82
CA ALA A 48 51.76 -25.53 22.46
C ALA A 48 51.69 -24.60 23.69
N PHE A 49 50.91 -24.96 24.71
CA PHE A 49 50.82 -24.22 25.98
C PHE A 49 52.09 -24.38 26.83
N LEU A 50 52.70 -25.57 26.85
CA LEU A 50 53.96 -25.85 27.55
C LEU A 50 55.19 -25.22 26.87
N CYS A 51 55.24 -25.20 25.54
CA CYS A 51 56.37 -24.66 24.77
C CYS A 51 56.30 -23.15 24.51
N CYS A 52 55.11 -22.55 24.50
CA CYS A 52 54.92 -21.11 24.30
C CYS A 52 54.22 -20.48 25.51
N ARG A 53 55.01 -20.07 26.51
CA ARG A 53 54.54 -19.16 27.57
C ARG A 53 54.33 -17.77 26.94
N LYS A 54 53.16 -17.54 26.32
CA LYS A 54 52.77 -16.21 25.84
C LYS A 54 52.30 -15.37 27.01
N GLU A 55 52.83 -14.14 27.09
CA GLU A 55 52.41 -13.08 28.00
C GLU A 55 50.90 -12.81 27.95
N PRO A 56 50.30 -12.28 29.04
CA PRO A 56 48.86 -12.05 29.11
C PRO A 56 48.41 -11.06 28.03
N GLU A 57 47.34 -11.39 27.32
CA GLU A 57 46.71 -10.49 26.36
C GLU A 57 46.15 -9.25 27.09
N LEU A 58 46.65 -8.07 26.70
CA LEU A 58 46.14 -6.78 27.14
C LEU A 58 44.77 -6.50 26.49
N SER A 59 43.84 -5.93 27.26
CA SER A 59 42.42 -5.71 26.91
C SER A 59 42.18 -4.85 25.65
N PRO A 60 41.00 -4.96 25.00
CA PRO A 60 40.78 -4.56 23.59
C PRO A 60 40.83 -3.06 23.23
N ASN A 61 41.20 -2.16 24.15
CA ASN A 61 40.99 -0.71 23.99
C ASN A 61 42.25 0.16 24.20
N ASP A 62 43.47 -0.38 24.13
CA ASP A 62 44.68 0.42 24.28
C ASP A 62 45.10 1.18 23.00
N PRO A 63 45.40 2.50 23.07
CA PRO A 63 45.75 3.32 21.90
C PRO A 63 46.98 2.86 21.11
N LYS A 64 47.91 2.15 21.77
CA LYS A 64 49.19 1.69 21.17
C LYS A 64 49.04 0.56 20.13
N GLN A 65 47.89 -0.14 20.06
CA GLN A 65 47.66 -1.14 19.00
C GLN A 65 47.34 -0.52 17.64
N LYS A 66 46.82 0.72 17.59
CA LYS A 66 46.53 1.41 16.32
C LYS A 66 47.81 1.80 15.57
N GLU A 67 48.89 2.15 16.28
CA GLU A 67 50.20 2.44 15.67
C GLU A 67 50.94 1.16 15.23
N GLN A 68 50.76 0.03 15.92
CA GLN A 68 51.35 -1.24 15.49
C GLN A 68 50.67 -1.86 14.25
N LYS A 69 49.39 -1.55 14.01
CA LYS A 69 48.67 -1.99 12.79
C LYS A 69 49.05 -1.16 11.56
N SER A 70 49.29 0.15 11.69
CA SER A 70 49.73 0.99 10.57
C SER A 70 51.20 0.75 10.18
N ALA A 71 52.06 0.41 11.13
CA ALA A 71 53.48 0.08 10.86
C ALA A 71 53.72 -1.33 10.26
N ARG A 72 52.68 -2.20 10.21
CA ARG A 72 52.77 -3.55 9.61
C ARG A 72 52.28 -3.65 8.16
N GLN A 73 51.73 -2.58 7.59
CA GLN A 73 51.25 -2.56 6.19
C GLN A 73 52.36 -2.36 5.14
N GLY A 74 53.64 -2.45 5.51
CA GLY A 74 54.78 -2.19 4.60
C GLY A 74 55.89 -3.23 4.60
N LYS A 75 55.68 -4.44 5.17
CA LYS A 75 56.62 -5.56 5.01
C LYS A 75 55.82 -6.80 4.63
N GLU A 76 56.03 -7.28 3.39
CA GLU A 76 55.66 -8.63 2.98
C GLU A 76 56.24 -9.62 3.98
N PHE A 77 55.37 -10.22 4.78
CA PHE A 77 55.70 -11.32 5.67
C PHE A 77 55.34 -12.57 4.88
N GLU A 78 56.34 -13.39 4.53
CA GLU A 78 56.13 -14.69 3.90
C GLU A 78 55.06 -15.46 4.70
N GLY A 79 53.91 -15.68 4.05
CA GLY A 79 52.86 -16.51 4.61
C GLY A 79 53.44 -17.90 4.88
N THR A 80 53.34 -18.37 6.11
CA THR A 80 53.67 -19.77 6.40
C THR A 80 52.68 -20.64 5.62
N PHE A 81 53.09 -21.74 4.99
CA PHE A 81 52.21 -22.64 4.22
C PHE A 81 50.84 -22.93 4.89
N MET A 82 50.83 -22.99 6.24
CA MET A 82 49.63 -23.21 7.03
C MET A 82 48.63 -22.04 7.04
N THR A 83 49.07 -20.79 6.88
CA THR A 83 48.17 -19.64 6.72
C THR A 83 47.57 -19.61 5.32
N GLU A 84 48.37 -19.88 4.28
CA GLU A 84 47.89 -19.95 2.89
C GLU A 84 46.86 -21.08 2.69
N ALA A 85 47.15 -22.28 3.23
CA ALA A 85 46.23 -23.41 3.14
C ALA A 85 44.90 -23.16 3.87
N LYS A 86 44.93 -22.41 4.98
CA LYS A 86 43.72 -22.03 5.73
C LYS A 86 42.88 -21.04 4.95
N ASP A 87 43.49 -20.03 4.36
CA ASP A 87 42.79 -19.01 3.58
C ASP A 87 42.18 -19.62 2.31
N TRP A 88 42.95 -20.46 1.60
CA TRP A 88 42.46 -21.24 0.45
C TRP A 88 41.25 -22.11 0.83
N ALA A 89 41.33 -22.88 1.92
CA ALA A 89 40.22 -23.72 2.36
C ALA A 89 39.00 -22.90 2.79
N GLY A 90 39.21 -21.72 3.40
CA GLY A 90 38.16 -20.78 3.76
C GLY A 90 37.42 -20.19 2.56
N GLU A 91 38.14 -19.85 1.50
CA GLU A 91 37.55 -19.38 0.22
C GLU A 91 36.70 -20.47 -0.46
N LEU A 92 37.14 -21.73 -0.39
CA LEU A 92 36.39 -22.87 -0.94
C LEU A 92 35.06 -23.10 -0.21
N ILE A 93 35.05 -23.01 1.13
CA ILE A 93 33.84 -23.27 1.94
C ILE A 93 32.84 -22.11 1.85
N SER A 94 33.33 -20.87 1.80
CA SER A 94 32.48 -19.68 1.75
C SER A 94 31.74 -19.49 0.42
N GLY A 95 32.06 -20.28 -0.62
CA GLY A 95 31.39 -20.22 -1.93
C GLY A 95 31.64 -18.91 -2.68
N GLN A 96 32.68 -18.15 -2.30
CA GLN A 96 33.04 -16.89 -2.97
C GLN A 96 33.66 -17.14 -4.35
N THR A 97 34.47 -18.20 -4.46
CA THR A 97 35.09 -18.64 -5.72
C THR A 97 34.15 -19.54 -6.53
N THR A 98 34.32 -19.60 -7.84
CA THR A 98 33.55 -20.51 -8.72
C THR A 98 33.77 -21.98 -8.35
N THR A 99 35.01 -22.34 -7.99
CA THR A 99 35.37 -23.67 -7.48
C THR A 99 34.71 -23.98 -6.14
N GLY A 100 34.65 -23.01 -5.23
CA GLY A 100 33.92 -23.14 -3.96
C GLY A 100 32.42 -23.34 -4.17
N ARG A 101 31.79 -22.61 -5.09
CA ARG A 101 30.37 -22.82 -5.44
C ARG A 101 30.10 -24.22 -5.99
N ILE A 102 30.99 -24.72 -6.87
CA ILE A 102 30.89 -26.08 -7.40
C ILE A 102 31.00 -27.09 -6.25
N LEU A 103 31.97 -26.92 -5.34
CA LEU A 103 32.15 -27.79 -4.18
C LEU A 103 30.88 -27.81 -3.29
N VAL A 104 30.32 -26.63 -2.98
CA VAL A 104 29.12 -26.49 -2.16
C VAL A 104 27.89 -27.15 -2.80
N VAL A 105 27.68 -26.97 -4.11
CA VAL A 105 26.61 -27.64 -4.86
C VAL A 105 26.81 -29.16 -4.88
N LEU A 106 28.05 -29.61 -5.04
CA LEU A 106 28.39 -31.02 -5.07
C LEU A 106 28.14 -31.68 -3.72
N VAL A 107 28.54 -31.02 -2.62
CA VAL A 107 28.23 -31.45 -1.24
C VAL A 107 26.72 -31.55 -1.03
N PHE A 108 25.95 -30.57 -1.51
CA PHE A 108 24.48 -30.60 -1.42
C PHE A 108 23.89 -31.82 -2.15
N ILE A 109 24.23 -32.01 -3.42
CA ILE A 109 23.70 -33.13 -4.23
C ILE A 109 24.12 -34.48 -3.63
N LEU A 110 25.39 -34.64 -3.26
CA LEU A 110 25.89 -35.88 -2.67
C LEU A 110 25.30 -36.15 -1.29
N SER A 111 24.99 -35.12 -0.50
CA SER A 111 24.34 -35.31 0.81
C SER A 111 22.94 -35.89 0.67
N ILE A 112 22.17 -35.40 -0.31
CA ILE A 112 20.84 -35.94 -0.65
C ILE A 112 20.97 -37.35 -1.21
N ALA A 113 21.89 -37.59 -2.15
CA ALA A 113 22.11 -38.91 -2.73
C ALA A 113 22.53 -39.94 -1.66
N SER A 114 23.41 -39.56 -0.72
CA SER A 114 23.84 -40.40 0.40
C SER A 114 22.71 -40.73 1.38
N LEU A 115 21.75 -39.80 1.55
CA LEU A 115 20.53 -40.04 2.33
C LEU A 115 19.55 -40.98 1.60
N ILE A 116 19.41 -40.85 0.28
CA ILE A 116 18.58 -41.76 -0.54
C ILE A 116 19.13 -43.18 -0.47
N ILE A 117 20.46 -43.37 -0.53
CA ILE A 117 21.08 -44.69 -0.34
C ILE A 117 20.73 -45.26 1.03
N TYR A 118 20.76 -44.44 2.08
CA TYR A 118 20.30 -44.87 3.39
C TYR A 118 18.83 -45.32 3.37
N PHE A 119 17.93 -44.61 2.69
CA PHE A 119 16.52 -45.05 2.60
C PHE A 119 16.37 -46.37 1.83
N ILE A 120 17.16 -46.59 0.78
CA ILE A 120 17.18 -47.85 0.04
C ILE A 120 17.67 -48.98 0.95
N ASP A 121 18.79 -48.79 1.65
CA ASP A 121 19.34 -49.80 2.56
C ASP A 121 18.42 -50.04 3.79
N ALA A 122 17.75 -49.00 4.29
CA ALA A 122 16.84 -49.06 5.44
C ALA A 122 15.45 -49.60 5.09
N SER A 123 15.08 -49.63 3.81
CA SER A 123 13.87 -50.33 3.35
C SER A 123 13.96 -51.85 3.53
N SER A 124 15.17 -52.33 3.79
CA SER A 124 15.50 -53.73 3.89
C SER A 124 15.30 -54.22 5.35
N GLU A 125 14.53 -55.30 5.54
CA GLU A 125 13.97 -55.70 6.86
C GLU A 125 15.00 -56.20 7.90
N VAL A 126 16.29 -56.20 7.59
CA VAL A 126 17.34 -56.82 8.43
C VAL A 126 18.47 -55.83 8.72
N VAL A 127 18.85 -55.71 10.00
CA VAL A 127 19.83 -54.73 10.52
C VAL A 127 21.29 -55.01 10.10
N GLU A 128 21.68 -56.28 9.99
CA GLU A 128 23.02 -56.72 9.56
C GLU A 128 22.91 -57.71 8.39
N ARG A 129 23.77 -57.54 7.37
CA ARG A 129 23.88 -58.49 6.24
C ARG A 129 25.33 -58.84 5.96
N CYS A 130 25.59 -60.11 5.69
CA CYS A 130 26.90 -60.59 5.26
C CYS A 130 26.90 -60.76 3.75
N GLN A 131 27.44 -59.78 3.03
CA GLN A 131 27.55 -59.80 1.59
C GLN A 131 28.93 -59.28 1.18
N LYS A 132 29.61 -60.02 0.29
CA LYS A 132 30.91 -59.62 -0.25
C LYS A 132 30.80 -58.29 -0.98
N TRP A 133 31.76 -57.39 -0.74
CA TRP A 133 31.81 -56.04 -1.32
C TRP A 133 31.65 -56.01 -2.86
N SER A 134 32.25 -56.99 -3.57
CA SER A 134 32.18 -57.07 -5.03
C SER A 134 30.76 -57.22 -5.59
N ASN A 135 29.83 -57.78 -4.80
CA ASN A 135 28.48 -58.10 -5.25
C ASN A 135 27.45 -57.03 -4.85
N ASN A 136 27.86 -55.99 -4.10
CA ASN A 136 26.94 -55.00 -3.56
C ASN A 136 27.20 -53.60 -4.15
N ILE A 137 26.39 -53.22 -5.15
CA ILE A 137 26.48 -51.93 -5.83
C ILE A 137 26.16 -50.77 -4.87
N THR A 138 25.21 -50.91 -3.94
CA THR A 138 24.85 -49.81 -3.01
C THR A 138 26.01 -49.47 -2.08
N GLN A 139 26.75 -50.48 -1.62
CA GLN A 139 27.94 -50.30 -0.80
C GLN A 139 29.12 -49.68 -1.57
N GLN A 140 29.30 -50.01 -2.84
CA GLN A 140 30.33 -49.39 -3.70
C GLN A 140 30.08 -47.90 -3.91
N ILE A 141 28.83 -47.52 -4.19
CA ILE A 141 28.43 -46.11 -4.34
C ILE A 141 28.54 -45.38 -3.00
N ASP A 142 28.13 -46.01 -1.89
CA ASP A 142 28.23 -45.42 -0.55
C ASP A 142 29.69 -45.10 -0.18
N LEU A 143 30.61 -46.00 -0.49
CA LEU A 143 32.04 -45.77 -0.29
C LEU A 143 32.55 -44.55 -1.06
N ALA A 144 32.17 -44.42 -2.34
CA ALA A 144 32.57 -43.28 -3.16
C ALA A 144 32.11 -41.94 -2.55
N PHE A 145 30.89 -41.88 -2.03
CA PHE A 145 30.38 -40.71 -1.33
C PHE A 145 31.12 -40.43 -0.02
N ASN A 146 31.42 -41.47 0.78
CA ASN A 146 32.15 -41.29 2.04
C ASN A 146 33.61 -40.87 1.83
N ILE A 147 34.27 -41.29 0.74
CA ILE A 147 35.60 -40.78 0.36
C ILE A 147 35.53 -39.29 0.06
N PHE A 148 34.50 -38.85 -0.69
CA PHE A 148 34.29 -37.42 -0.94
C PHE A 148 34.04 -36.64 0.36
N PHE A 149 33.17 -37.15 1.25
CA PHE A 149 32.91 -36.51 2.55
C PHE A 149 34.14 -36.48 3.46
N MET A 150 35.03 -37.47 3.37
CA MET A 150 36.30 -37.47 4.09
C MET A 150 37.22 -36.33 3.62
N VAL A 151 37.35 -36.13 2.31
CA VAL A 151 38.09 -34.98 1.76
C VAL A 151 37.45 -33.67 2.20
N TYR A 152 36.12 -33.57 2.12
CA TYR A 152 35.38 -32.39 2.55
C TYR A 152 35.56 -32.10 4.06
N PHE A 153 35.57 -33.14 4.90
CA PHE A 153 35.86 -33.03 6.33
C PHE A 153 37.26 -32.43 6.58
N PHE A 154 38.28 -32.89 5.87
CA PHE A 154 39.64 -32.33 6.01
C PHE A 154 39.74 -30.88 5.52
N ILE A 155 39.06 -30.50 4.43
CA ILE A 155 38.99 -29.10 3.98
C ILE A 155 38.37 -28.22 5.07
N ARG A 156 37.25 -28.65 5.68
CA ARG A 156 36.63 -27.94 6.80
C ARG A 156 37.53 -27.88 8.04
N PHE A 157 38.24 -28.97 8.34
CA PHE A 157 39.20 -29.01 9.44
C PHE A 157 40.34 -28.00 9.24
N ILE A 158 40.87 -27.85 8.02
CA ILE A 158 41.94 -26.88 7.72
C ILE A 158 41.44 -25.44 7.85
N ALA A 159 40.24 -25.15 7.30
CA ALA A 159 39.65 -23.81 7.35
C ALA A 159 39.28 -23.34 8.77
N ALA A 160 38.90 -24.27 9.66
CA ALA A 160 38.47 -23.93 11.01
C ALA A 160 39.54 -23.13 11.80
N SER A 161 39.12 -22.04 12.47
CA SER A 161 40.00 -21.21 13.30
C SER A 161 40.36 -21.90 14.62
N ASP A 162 39.39 -22.53 15.28
CA ASP A 162 39.59 -23.34 16.48
C ASP A 162 39.34 -24.82 16.16
N LYS A 163 40.41 -25.62 16.21
CA LYS A 163 40.36 -27.05 15.88
C LYS A 163 39.59 -27.86 16.91
N LEU A 164 39.54 -27.44 18.18
CA LEU A 164 38.83 -28.18 19.23
C LEU A 164 37.33 -28.00 19.09
N TRP A 165 36.87 -26.75 18.87
CA TRP A 165 35.46 -26.47 18.64
C TRP A 165 34.93 -27.14 17.37
N PHE A 166 35.73 -27.16 16.31
CA PHE A 166 35.37 -27.88 15.08
C PHE A 166 35.14 -29.38 15.31
N MET A 167 35.94 -30.04 16.16
CA MET A 167 35.77 -31.46 16.50
C MET A 167 34.47 -31.72 17.27
N LEU A 168 33.94 -30.71 17.98
CA LEU A 168 32.68 -30.79 18.74
C LEU A 168 31.47 -30.22 17.96
N GLU A 169 31.66 -29.86 16.70
CA GLU A 169 30.59 -29.36 15.84
C GLU A 169 29.65 -30.51 15.41
N MET A 170 28.33 -30.25 15.38
CA MET A 170 27.32 -31.26 15.04
C MET A 170 27.60 -31.95 13.69
N TYR A 171 28.05 -31.21 12.67
CA TYR A 171 28.35 -31.78 11.36
C TYR A 171 29.59 -32.67 11.35
N SER A 172 30.56 -32.42 12.23
CA SER A 172 31.73 -33.28 12.43
C SER A 172 31.32 -34.59 13.10
N PHE A 173 30.38 -34.55 14.05
CA PHE A 173 29.79 -35.76 14.62
C PHE A 173 29.12 -36.66 13.58
N VAL A 174 28.35 -36.08 12.65
CA VAL A 174 27.75 -36.86 11.55
C VAL A 174 28.83 -37.60 10.75
N ASP A 175 29.96 -36.95 10.48
CA ASP A 175 31.06 -37.55 9.71
C ASP A 175 31.77 -38.67 10.48
N TYR A 176 32.00 -38.53 11.80
CA TYR A 176 32.61 -39.59 12.63
C TYR A 176 31.74 -40.85 12.71
N PHE A 177 30.41 -40.70 12.72
CA PHE A 177 29.50 -41.83 12.83
C PHE A 177 29.08 -42.43 11.48
N THR A 178 29.45 -41.81 10.36
CA THR A 178 29.09 -42.29 9.02
C THR A 178 30.30 -42.74 8.18
N ILE A 179 31.46 -42.10 8.30
CA ILE A 179 32.63 -42.36 7.46
C ILE A 179 33.43 -43.61 7.93
N PRO A 180 33.94 -43.71 9.17
CA PRO A 180 34.71 -44.88 9.62
C PRO A 180 33.96 -46.23 9.51
N PRO A 181 32.66 -46.33 9.88
CA PRO A 181 31.92 -47.58 9.72
C PRO A 181 31.83 -48.07 8.27
N SER A 182 31.86 -47.15 7.29
CA SER A 182 31.84 -47.54 5.87
C SER A 182 33.12 -48.25 5.43
N PHE A 183 34.28 -47.85 5.98
CA PHE A 183 35.56 -48.53 5.74
C PHE A 183 35.63 -49.88 6.48
N VAL A 184 35.13 -49.93 7.72
CA VAL A 184 35.04 -51.20 8.49
C VAL A 184 34.13 -52.21 7.81
N SER A 185 33.08 -51.74 7.12
CA SER A 185 32.16 -52.58 6.34
C SER A 185 32.85 -53.35 5.21
N ILE A 186 33.91 -52.78 4.63
CA ILE A 186 34.74 -53.43 3.61
C ILE A 186 35.68 -54.43 4.28
N TYR A 187 36.33 -54.03 5.37
CA TYR A 187 37.28 -54.89 6.08
C TYR A 187 36.64 -56.17 6.63
N LEU A 188 35.37 -56.11 7.05
CA LEU A 188 34.63 -57.24 7.63
C LEU A 188 33.69 -57.96 6.65
N ASP A 189 33.62 -57.55 5.38
CA ASP A 189 32.65 -58.05 4.38
C ASP A 189 31.20 -58.12 4.92
N ARG A 190 30.81 -57.12 5.73
CA ARG A 190 29.52 -57.05 6.42
C ARG A 190 28.93 -55.65 6.33
N THR A 191 27.65 -55.53 6.05
CA THR A 191 26.93 -54.25 6.08
C THR A 191 26.09 -54.13 7.35
N TRP A 192 26.14 -52.95 7.96
CA TRP A 192 25.38 -52.58 9.15
C TRP A 192 24.68 -51.25 8.91
N ILE A 193 23.37 -51.21 9.14
CA ILE A 193 22.55 -50.00 8.97
C ILE A 193 22.95 -48.95 10.03
N GLY A 194 23.11 -49.38 11.29
CA GLY A 194 23.68 -48.59 12.39
C GLY A 194 23.22 -47.14 12.47
N LEU A 195 24.18 -46.23 12.62
CA LEU A 195 23.97 -44.79 12.77
C LEU A 195 23.92 -44.04 11.42
N ARG A 196 23.68 -44.74 10.30
CA ARG A 196 23.60 -44.10 8.96
C ARG A 196 22.48 -43.08 8.85
N PHE A 197 21.44 -43.17 9.68
CA PHE A 197 20.34 -42.19 9.72
C PHE A 197 20.80 -40.77 10.10
N LEU A 198 21.96 -40.61 10.77
CA LEU A 198 22.54 -39.30 11.08
C LEU A 198 22.84 -38.46 9.83
N ARG A 199 22.89 -39.08 8.64
CA ARG A 199 22.96 -38.37 7.35
C ARG A 199 21.80 -37.41 7.14
N ALA A 200 20.62 -37.65 7.74
CA ALA A 200 19.48 -36.74 7.66
C ALA A 200 19.76 -35.36 8.30
N LEU A 201 20.66 -35.29 9.30
CA LEU A 201 21.07 -34.01 9.91
C LEU A 201 21.82 -33.11 8.92
N ARG A 202 22.39 -33.66 7.83
CA ARG A 202 23.03 -32.86 6.77
C ARG A 202 22.02 -31.98 6.03
N LEU A 203 20.71 -32.26 6.10
CA LEU A 203 19.70 -31.38 5.53
C LEU A 203 19.67 -29.99 6.20
N MET A 204 20.14 -29.87 7.45
CA MET A 204 20.21 -28.59 8.16
C MET A 204 21.10 -27.55 7.48
N THR A 205 22.07 -27.96 6.64
CA THR A 205 22.95 -27.04 5.91
C THR A 205 22.33 -26.48 4.63
N VAL A 206 21.20 -27.04 4.18
CA VAL A 206 20.55 -26.65 2.92
C VAL A 206 20.20 -25.17 2.85
N PRO A 207 19.61 -24.54 3.90
CA PRO A 207 19.31 -23.11 3.87
C PRO A 207 20.57 -22.25 3.70
N ASP A 208 21.67 -22.60 4.39
CA ASP A 208 22.95 -21.89 4.32
C ASP A 208 23.55 -22.01 2.92
N ILE A 209 23.50 -23.21 2.34
CA ILE A 209 23.96 -23.46 0.96
C ILE A 209 23.14 -22.65 -0.04
N LEU A 210 21.81 -22.65 0.08
CA LEU A 210 20.93 -21.88 -0.81
C LEU A 210 21.13 -20.36 -0.67
N GLN A 211 21.55 -19.90 0.52
CA GLN A 211 21.94 -18.52 0.75
C GLN A 211 23.29 -18.20 0.06
N TYR A 212 24.29 -19.08 0.16
CA TYR A 212 25.57 -18.92 -0.55
C TYR A 212 25.40 -18.88 -2.07
N LEU A 213 24.44 -19.65 -2.60
CA LEU A 213 24.10 -19.65 -4.03
C LEU A 213 23.23 -18.46 -4.46
N ASN A 214 22.87 -17.55 -3.54
CA ASN A 214 22.04 -16.37 -3.79
C ASN A 214 20.65 -16.70 -4.40
N ILE A 215 20.13 -17.90 -4.09
CA ILE A 215 18.79 -18.37 -4.51
C ILE A 215 17.74 -17.79 -3.56
N LEU A 216 18.00 -17.83 -2.25
CA LEU A 216 17.14 -17.26 -1.21
C LEU A 216 17.55 -15.82 -0.92
N LYS A 217 16.76 -14.85 -1.41
CA LYS A 217 17.07 -13.41 -1.29
C LYS A 217 16.33 -12.70 -0.16
N THR A 218 15.16 -13.18 0.24
CA THR A 218 14.32 -12.50 1.24
C THR A 218 14.52 -13.13 2.61
N SER A 219 14.51 -12.30 3.66
CA SER A 219 14.60 -12.78 5.05
C SER A 219 13.49 -13.77 5.39
N SER A 220 12.29 -13.57 4.83
CA SER A 220 11.16 -14.50 4.97
C SER A 220 11.40 -15.85 4.31
N SER A 221 11.98 -15.89 3.10
CA SER A 221 12.26 -17.16 2.42
C SER A 221 13.42 -17.93 3.06
N ILE A 222 14.45 -17.21 3.56
CA ILE A 222 15.56 -17.80 4.32
C ILE A 222 15.03 -18.44 5.61
N ARG A 223 14.23 -17.69 6.39
CA ARG A 223 13.65 -18.19 7.64
C ARG A 223 12.72 -19.38 7.42
N LEU A 224 11.91 -19.35 6.35
CA LEU A 224 11.07 -20.48 5.94
C LEU A 224 11.89 -21.73 5.62
N ALA A 225 12.94 -21.59 4.81
CA ALA A 225 13.81 -22.72 4.45
C ALA A 225 14.53 -23.31 5.68
N GLN A 226 14.97 -22.46 6.62
CA GLN A 226 15.57 -22.87 7.88
C GLN A 226 14.61 -23.70 8.74
N LEU A 227 13.39 -23.22 8.98
CA LEU A 227 12.40 -23.94 9.77
C LEU A 227 12.02 -25.29 9.15
N VAL A 228 11.77 -25.31 7.83
CA VAL A 228 11.42 -26.55 7.11
C VAL A 228 12.55 -27.57 7.15
N SER A 229 13.79 -27.12 6.93
CA SER A 229 14.97 -27.98 6.96
C SER A 229 15.22 -28.56 8.37
N ILE A 230 15.13 -27.75 9.43
CA ILE A 230 15.28 -28.20 10.81
C ILE A 230 14.18 -29.21 11.17
N PHE A 231 12.92 -28.92 10.82
CA PHE A 231 11.80 -29.80 11.09
C PHE A 231 11.96 -31.19 10.44
N ILE A 232 12.26 -31.22 9.14
CA ILE A 232 12.43 -32.46 8.38
C ILE A 232 13.65 -33.26 8.88
N SER A 233 14.78 -32.60 9.13
CA SER A 233 15.99 -33.28 9.57
C SER A 233 15.85 -33.93 10.95
N VAL A 234 15.25 -33.23 11.93
CA VAL A 234 14.99 -33.78 13.27
C VAL A 234 14.00 -34.94 13.20
N TRP A 235 12.92 -34.80 12.42
CA TRP A 235 11.90 -35.83 12.25
C TRP A 235 12.47 -37.12 11.65
N LEU A 236 13.23 -37.02 10.54
CA LEU A 236 13.84 -38.19 9.89
C LEU A 236 14.93 -38.83 10.77
N THR A 237 15.73 -38.04 11.47
CA THR A 237 16.78 -38.57 12.37
C THR A 237 16.15 -39.37 13.52
N ALA A 238 15.10 -38.85 14.13
CA ALA A 238 14.39 -39.53 15.20
C ALA A 238 13.71 -40.82 14.72
N ALA A 239 13.17 -40.83 13.48
CA ALA A 239 12.59 -42.02 12.88
C ALA A 239 13.66 -43.10 12.69
N GLY A 240 14.88 -42.70 12.29
CA GLY A 240 16.03 -43.57 12.17
C GLY A 240 16.50 -44.16 13.50
N ILE A 241 16.43 -43.39 14.60
CA ILE A 241 16.72 -43.88 15.95
C ILE A 241 15.72 -44.97 16.35
N ILE A 242 14.41 -44.71 16.20
CA ILE A 242 13.37 -45.69 16.53
C ILE A 242 13.49 -46.93 15.65
N HIS A 243 13.71 -46.76 14.34
CA HIS A 243 13.94 -47.86 13.41
C HIS A 243 15.14 -48.73 13.83
N LEU A 244 16.24 -48.12 14.30
CA LEU A 244 17.39 -48.87 14.81
C LEU A 244 17.06 -49.61 16.10
N LEU A 245 16.41 -48.95 17.08
CA LEU A 245 16.12 -49.52 18.39
C LEU A 245 15.12 -50.67 18.31
N GLU A 246 13.99 -50.50 17.60
CA GLU A 246 12.94 -51.52 17.49
C GLU A 246 13.39 -52.75 16.70
N ASN A 247 14.13 -52.55 15.59
CA ASN A 247 14.64 -53.67 14.80
C ASN A 247 15.84 -54.39 15.46
N SER A 248 16.56 -53.73 16.36
CA SER A 248 17.70 -54.36 17.07
C SER A 248 17.25 -55.22 18.25
N GLY A 249 16.19 -54.81 18.96
CA GLY A 249 15.69 -55.44 20.18
C GLY A 249 16.30 -54.86 21.47
N ASP A 250 15.86 -55.38 22.62
CA ASP A 250 16.31 -54.94 23.94
C ASP A 250 17.78 -55.35 24.22
N PRO A 251 18.55 -54.56 25.00
CA PRO A 251 19.97 -54.81 25.23
C PRO A 251 20.26 -56.15 25.94
N PHE A 252 21.52 -56.60 25.83
CA PHE A 252 22.10 -57.85 26.37
C PHE A 252 21.75 -59.14 25.61
N ASP A 253 20.46 -59.47 25.44
CA ASP A 253 20.04 -60.70 24.76
C ASP A 253 19.37 -60.47 23.40
N PHE A 254 19.20 -59.19 22.98
CA PHE A 254 18.49 -58.80 21.75
C PHE A 254 17.10 -59.46 21.62
N SER A 255 16.42 -59.58 22.77
CA SER A 255 15.06 -60.09 22.85
C SER A 255 14.04 -59.04 22.41
N ASN A 256 12.85 -59.47 21.99
CA ASN A 256 11.74 -58.63 21.53
C ASN A 256 12.03 -57.70 20.31
N PRO A 257 12.66 -58.16 19.21
CA PRO A 257 12.76 -57.35 18.01
C PRO A 257 11.40 -57.19 17.33
N GLN A 258 11.02 -55.96 17.01
CA GLN A 258 9.83 -55.64 16.21
C GLN A 258 10.27 -55.18 14.83
N GLN A 259 9.97 -55.97 13.80
CA GLN A 259 10.32 -55.64 12.42
C GLN A 259 9.43 -54.49 11.90
N LEU A 260 9.96 -53.27 12.00
CA LEU A 260 9.31 -52.07 11.48
C LEU A 260 10.12 -51.53 10.30
N SER A 261 9.44 -51.24 9.20
CA SER A 261 10.04 -50.48 8.10
C SER A 261 10.36 -49.06 8.57
N TYR A 262 11.41 -48.46 7.99
CA TYR A 262 11.78 -47.06 8.25
C TYR A 262 10.60 -46.10 8.01
N TRP A 263 9.83 -46.32 6.94
CA TRP A 263 8.67 -45.48 6.61
C TRP A 263 7.54 -45.60 7.63
N THR A 264 7.36 -46.78 8.23
CA THR A 264 6.40 -46.98 9.33
C THR A 264 6.81 -46.18 10.57
N CYS A 265 8.12 -46.08 10.85
CA CYS A 265 8.65 -45.26 11.94
C CYS A 265 8.48 -43.75 11.66
N VAL A 266 8.68 -43.31 10.41
CA VAL A 266 8.43 -41.93 9.97
C VAL A 266 6.96 -41.56 10.17
N TYR A 267 6.03 -42.43 9.74
CA TYR A 267 4.59 -42.29 9.95
C TYR A 267 4.24 -42.23 11.45
N PHE A 268 4.75 -43.18 12.25
CA PHE A 268 4.53 -43.21 13.70
C PHE A 268 4.97 -41.90 14.37
N LEU A 269 6.13 -41.35 13.99
CA LEU A 269 6.61 -40.10 14.58
C LEU A 269 5.80 -38.87 14.20
N ILE A 270 5.30 -38.74 12.97
CA ILE A 270 4.47 -37.58 12.62
C ILE A 270 3.12 -37.64 13.33
N VAL A 271 2.54 -38.83 13.49
CA VAL A 271 1.28 -39.05 14.24
C VAL A 271 1.44 -38.73 15.72
N THR A 272 2.59 -39.09 16.31
CA THR A 272 2.86 -38.82 17.72
C THR A 272 3.26 -37.36 17.99
N MET A 273 4.06 -36.72 17.12
CA MET A 273 4.38 -35.28 17.20
C MET A 273 3.16 -34.38 17.01
N SER A 274 2.23 -34.77 16.15
CA SER A 274 0.98 -34.04 15.93
C SER A 274 -0.06 -34.29 17.02
N THR A 275 0.28 -35.07 18.06
CA THR A 275 -0.59 -35.44 19.19
C THR A 275 -1.85 -36.24 18.81
N VAL A 276 -1.87 -36.85 17.62
CA VAL A 276 -3.01 -37.66 17.16
C VAL A 276 -3.03 -39.04 17.82
N GLY A 277 -1.90 -39.77 17.76
CA GLY A 277 -1.69 -41.02 18.51
C GLY A 277 -2.71 -42.14 18.25
N TYR A 278 -2.84 -42.62 17.01
CA TYR A 278 -3.81 -43.67 16.65
C TYR A 278 -3.66 -45.00 17.42
N GLY A 279 -2.45 -45.34 17.86
CA GLY A 279 -2.16 -46.59 18.59
C GLY A 279 -2.06 -47.84 17.71
N ASP A 280 -2.05 -47.67 16.39
CA ASP A 280 -1.85 -48.70 15.38
C ASP A 280 -0.41 -49.24 15.34
N VAL A 281 0.56 -48.33 15.51
CA VAL A 281 1.98 -48.63 15.64
C VAL A 281 2.48 -48.03 16.96
N TYR A 282 3.28 -48.77 17.71
CA TYR A 282 3.89 -48.31 18.96
C TYR A 282 5.20 -49.06 19.23
N CYS A 283 6.11 -48.41 19.95
CA CYS A 283 7.39 -48.99 20.37
C CYS A 283 7.17 -50.09 21.42
N GLN A 284 7.71 -51.29 21.19
CA GLN A 284 7.68 -52.39 22.16
C GLN A 284 8.93 -52.40 23.03
N THR A 285 10.09 -52.04 22.48
CA THR A 285 11.37 -52.07 23.21
C THR A 285 11.44 -51.06 24.35
N VAL A 286 12.18 -51.39 25.41
CA VAL A 286 12.39 -50.51 26.57
C VAL A 286 13.16 -49.25 26.15
N LEU A 287 14.16 -49.41 25.28
CA LEU A 287 14.95 -48.29 24.76
C LEU A 287 14.13 -47.39 23.84
N GLY A 288 13.31 -47.95 22.95
CA GLY A 288 12.44 -47.20 22.05
C GLY A 288 11.38 -46.38 22.81
N ARG A 289 10.76 -46.96 23.85
CA ARG A 289 9.83 -46.24 24.74
C ARG A 289 10.51 -45.12 25.52
N THR A 290 11.69 -45.39 26.07
CA THR A 290 12.46 -44.38 26.81
C THR A 290 12.84 -43.20 25.90
N PHE A 291 13.33 -43.49 24.69
CA PHE A 291 13.62 -42.47 23.68
C PHE A 291 12.38 -41.67 23.31
N LEU A 292 11.25 -42.34 23.07
CA LEU A 292 9.99 -41.69 22.71
C LEU A 292 9.51 -40.69 23.77
N VAL A 293 9.65 -41.00 25.07
CA VAL A 293 9.28 -40.07 26.16
C VAL A 293 10.11 -38.79 26.11
N PHE A 294 11.43 -38.89 25.97
CA PHE A 294 12.30 -37.70 25.83
C PHE A 294 12.02 -36.96 24.53
N PHE A 295 11.78 -37.70 23.46
CA PHE A 295 11.49 -37.14 22.16
C PHE A 295 10.19 -36.36 22.13
N LEU A 296 9.13 -36.83 22.79
CA LEU A 296 7.86 -36.11 22.85
C LEU A 296 8.00 -34.76 23.58
N LEU A 297 8.80 -34.68 24.65
CA LEU A 297 9.04 -33.40 25.34
C LEU A 297 9.64 -32.33 24.42
N VAL A 298 10.57 -32.73 23.54
CA VAL A 298 11.25 -31.81 22.61
C VAL A 298 10.45 -31.63 21.31
N GLY A 299 9.97 -32.72 20.74
CA GLY A 299 9.26 -32.78 19.47
C GLY A 299 7.94 -32.01 19.48
N LEU A 300 7.19 -32.06 20.60
CA LEU A 300 5.98 -31.25 20.76
C LEU A 300 6.28 -29.76 20.78
N ALA A 301 7.36 -29.33 21.44
CA ALA A 301 7.77 -27.93 21.45
C ALA A 301 8.16 -27.44 20.05
N ILE A 302 8.94 -28.25 19.30
CA ILE A 302 9.34 -27.93 17.92
C ILE A 302 8.12 -27.88 16.99
N PHE A 303 7.19 -28.84 17.09
CA PHE A 303 5.99 -28.88 16.25
C PHE A 303 5.08 -27.67 16.53
N ALA A 304 4.83 -27.37 17.81
CA ALA A 304 3.99 -26.26 18.23
C ALA A 304 4.56 -24.88 17.85
N SER A 305 5.88 -24.71 17.81
CA SER A 305 6.51 -23.44 17.39
C SER A 305 6.64 -23.32 15.86
N SER A 306 7.05 -24.39 15.19
CA SER A 306 7.48 -24.32 13.79
C SER A 306 6.29 -24.25 12.82
N ILE A 307 5.19 -24.98 13.10
CA ILE A 307 4.05 -25.05 12.18
C ILE A 307 3.31 -23.70 12.06
N PRO A 308 2.92 -22.99 13.13
CA PRO A 308 2.26 -21.69 13.01
C PRO A 308 3.12 -20.66 12.27
N GLU A 309 4.42 -20.66 12.54
CA GLU A 309 5.38 -19.74 11.92
C GLU A 309 5.55 -20.01 10.41
N ILE A 310 5.60 -21.28 10.02
CA ILE A 310 5.59 -21.67 8.60
C ILE A 310 4.29 -21.20 7.92
N ILE A 311 3.13 -21.40 8.57
CA ILE A 311 1.83 -20.99 8.03
C ILE A 311 1.77 -19.47 7.85
N GLU A 312 2.26 -18.69 8.82
CA GLU A 312 2.28 -17.22 8.73
C GLU A 312 3.18 -16.74 7.57
N LEU A 313 4.38 -17.33 7.43
CA LEU A 313 5.31 -16.97 6.37
C LEU A 313 4.74 -17.30 4.98
N VAL A 314 4.08 -18.44 4.81
CA VAL A 314 3.42 -18.84 3.56
C VAL A 314 2.16 -18.00 3.29
N GLY A 315 1.38 -17.69 4.33
CA GLY A 315 0.13 -16.93 4.25
C GLY A 315 0.33 -15.43 3.98
N SER A 316 1.56 -14.91 4.10
CA SER A 316 1.88 -13.50 3.87
C SER A 316 1.80 -13.04 2.39
N ARG A 317 1.44 -13.93 1.46
CA ARG A 317 1.25 -13.60 0.04
C ARG A 317 0.02 -12.68 -0.12
N SER A 318 0.25 -11.46 -0.62
CA SER A 318 -0.81 -10.48 -0.90
C SER A 318 -1.76 -10.99 -1.98
N LYS A 319 -3.00 -11.30 -1.59
CA LYS A 319 -4.10 -11.73 -2.48
C LYS A 319 -4.45 -10.70 -3.56
N TYR A 320 -4.23 -9.41 -3.27
CA TYR A 320 -4.59 -8.26 -4.12
C TYR A 320 -3.39 -7.66 -4.86
N SER A 321 -2.44 -8.50 -5.26
CA SER A 321 -1.17 -8.05 -5.85
C SER A 321 -0.97 -8.58 -7.27
N GLY A 322 -1.12 -7.69 -8.27
CA GLY A 322 -0.19 -7.68 -9.40
C GLY A 322 1.16 -7.18 -8.89
N GLU A 323 2.26 -7.85 -9.27
CA GLU A 323 3.66 -7.69 -8.79
C GLU A 323 3.91 -6.43 -7.92
N TYR A 324 4.07 -6.62 -6.61
CA TYR A 324 4.37 -5.56 -5.66
C TYR A 324 5.64 -5.86 -4.87
N LYS A 325 6.53 -4.87 -4.77
CA LYS A 325 7.67 -4.86 -3.87
C LYS A 325 7.24 -4.13 -2.59
N ARG A 326 7.17 -4.87 -1.48
CA ARG A 326 6.65 -4.37 -0.20
C ARG A 326 7.53 -3.26 0.38
N GLU A 327 6.99 -2.05 0.52
CA GLU A 327 7.58 -1.03 1.40
C GLU A 327 6.91 -1.04 2.78
N HIS A 328 7.67 -0.62 3.80
CA HIS A 328 7.25 -0.63 5.20
C HIS A 328 6.19 0.46 5.48
N GLY A 329 4.94 0.11 5.23
CA GLY A 329 3.76 0.79 5.77
C GLY A 329 2.61 -0.20 5.83
N LYS A 330 2.12 -0.54 7.03
CA LYS A 330 0.97 -1.44 7.23
C LYS A 330 -0.31 -0.76 6.73
N ARG A 331 -0.55 -0.73 5.42
CA ARG A 331 -1.87 -0.34 4.87
C ARG A 331 -2.80 -1.53 4.89
N LYS A 332 -3.99 -1.34 5.47
CA LYS A 332 -4.94 -2.42 5.74
C LYS A 332 -5.47 -3.02 4.43
N PRO A 333 -5.54 -4.36 4.32
CA PRO A 333 -6.31 -5.01 3.26
C PRO A 333 -7.79 -4.62 3.38
N PRO A 334 -8.59 -4.77 2.31
CA PRO A 334 -10.02 -4.50 2.36
C PRO A 334 -10.69 -5.43 3.38
N ASP A 335 -11.65 -4.87 4.14
CA ASP A 335 -12.48 -5.67 5.05
C ASP A 335 -13.41 -6.60 4.25
N LEU A 336 -13.91 -7.66 4.89
CA LEU A 336 -14.74 -8.68 4.24
C LEU A 336 -16.01 -8.12 3.58
N GLU A 337 -16.60 -7.08 4.16
CA GLU A 337 -17.76 -6.39 3.58
C GLU A 337 -17.41 -5.71 2.25
N LEU A 338 -16.24 -5.07 2.20
CA LEU A 338 -15.73 -4.41 1.00
C LEU A 338 -15.30 -5.44 -0.05
N GLU A 339 -14.69 -6.55 0.36
CA GLU A 339 -14.42 -7.68 -0.54
C GLU A 339 -15.72 -8.23 -1.15
N GLY A 340 -16.78 -8.34 -0.35
CA GLY A 340 -18.11 -8.74 -0.82
C GLY A 340 -18.67 -7.77 -1.85
N LEU A 341 -18.48 -6.46 -1.66
CA LEU A 341 -18.91 -5.44 -2.60
C LEU A 341 -18.16 -5.51 -3.94
N PHE A 342 -16.84 -5.76 -3.91
CA PHE A 342 -16.05 -5.94 -5.13
C PHE A 342 -16.46 -7.21 -5.89
N LYS A 343 -16.74 -8.30 -5.17
CA LYS A 343 -17.24 -9.53 -5.80
C LYS A 343 -18.60 -9.35 -6.48
N ARG A 344 -19.48 -8.48 -5.95
CA ARG A 344 -20.75 -8.13 -6.61
C ARG A 344 -20.54 -7.36 -7.92
N HIS A 345 -19.46 -6.60 -8.03
CA HIS A 345 -19.14 -5.73 -9.16
C HIS A 345 -17.87 -6.19 -9.88
N PHE A 346 -17.74 -7.50 -10.09
CA PHE A 346 -16.50 -8.13 -10.57
C PHE A 346 -15.98 -7.60 -11.92
N THR A 347 -16.88 -7.22 -12.83
CA THR A 347 -16.50 -6.73 -14.18
C THR A 347 -16.26 -5.22 -14.24
N THR A 348 -16.65 -4.47 -13.21
CA THR A 348 -16.62 -3.00 -13.23
C THR A 348 -15.70 -2.40 -12.17
N VAL A 349 -15.35 -3.14 -11.11
CA VAL A 349 -14.53 -2.66 -10.01
C VAL A 349 -13.39 -3.63 -9.72
N GLU A 350 -12.17 -3.12 -9.87
CA GLU A 350 -10.95 -3.82 -9.48
C GLU A 350 -10.26 -3.07 -8.33
N PHE A 351 -9.71 -3.81 -7.37
CA PHE A 351 -9.04 -3.25 -6.21
C PHE A 351 -7.54 -3.58 -6.24
N PHE A 352 -6.71 -2.53 -6.14
CA PHE A 352 -5.26 -2.63 -6.07
C PHE A 352 -4.75 -2.11 -4.73
N GLN A 353 -3.90 -2.88 -4.05
CA GLN A 353 -3.27 -2.45 -2.79
C GLN A 353 -1.97 -1.68 -3.07
N GLY A 354 -1.94 -0.38 -2.77
CA GLY A 354 -0.74 0.46 -2.98
C GLY A 354 -0.85 1.88 -2.44
N THR A 355 0.06 2.76 -2.87
CA THR A 355 0.07 4.19 -2.56
C THR A 355 0.23 5.05 -3.82
N ILE A 356 -0.58 6.10 -3.93
CA ILE A 356 -0.50 7.09 -5.00
C ILE A 356 0.82 7.86 -4.98
N MET A 357 1.51 7.90 -3.83
CA MET A 357 2.81 8.56 -3.68
C MET A 357 3.96 7.81 -4.39
N ASN A 358 3.77 6.54 -4.78
CA ASN A 358 4.79 5.75 -5.44
C ASN A 358 4.50 5.66 -6.95
N PRO A 359 5.41 6.08 -7.83
CA PRO A 359 5.19 6.01 -9.28
C PRO A 359 4.98 4.58 -9.80
N ILE A 360 5.55 3.57 -9.16
CA ILE A 360 5.39 2.16 -9.56
C ILE A 360 3.91 1.73 -9.41
N ASP A 361 3.26 2.19 -8.34
CA ASP A 361 1.84 1.90 -8.11
C ASP A 361 0.95 2.63 -9.12
N LEU A 362 1.30 3.87 -9.50
CA LEU A 362 0.61 4.64 -10.55
C LEU A 362 0.73 3.95 -11.91
N GLN A 363 1.92 3.42 -12.24
CA GLN A 363 2.12 2.65 -13.45
C GLN A 363 1.28 1.37 -13.45
N ARG A 364 1.21 0.65 -12.31
CA ARG A 364 0.44 -0.58 -12.18
C ARG A 364 -1.06 -0.38 -12.40
N VAL A 365 -1.62 0.73 -11.92
CA VAL A 365 -3.03 1.09 -12.15
C VAL A 365 -3.24 1.85 -13.47
N LYS A 366 -2.19 2.00 -14.28
CA LYS A 366 -2.19 2.63 -15.61
C LYS A 366 -2.79 4.03 -15.63
N VAL A 367 -2.33 4.89 -14.72
CA VAL A 367 -2.83 6.28 -14.61
C VAL A 367 -2.72 7.03 -15.94
N HIS A 368 -1.70 6.77 -16.76
CA HIS A 368 -1.51 7.43 -18.07
C HIS A 368 -2.60 7.09 -19.11
N GLU A 369 -3.28 5.95 -18.96
CA GLU A 369 -4.39 5.52 -19.82
C GLU A 369 -5.77 5.85 -19.21
N ALA A 370 -5.81 6.35 -17.98
CA ALA A 370 -7.04 6.60 -17.26
C ALA A 370 -7.70 7.92 -17.70
N ASP A 371 -9.03 7.91 -17.78
CA ASP A 371 -9.84 9.10 -18.14
C ASP A 371 -9.83 10.17 -17.04
N ALA A 372 -9.90 9.74 -15.77
CA ALA A 372 -9.85 10.64 -14.62
C ALA A 372 -9.37 9.93 -13.35
N CYS A 373 -8.81 10.71 -12.42
CA CYS A 373 -8.50 10.25 -11.07
C CYS A 373 -9.40 10.96 -10.05
N LEU A 374 -10.08 10.18 -9.20
CA LEU A 374 -10.95 10.70 -8.15
C LEU A 374 -10.29 10.52 -6.77
N VAL A 375 -9.96 11.63 -6.12
CA VAL A 375 -9.38 11.66 -4.78
C VAL A 375 -10.47 11.92 -3.75
N LEU A 376 -10.81 10.88 -2.99
CA LEU A 376 -11.84 10.92 -1.95
C LEU A 376 -11.24 11.31 -0.60
N ALA A 377 -11.96 12.11 0.17
CA ALA A 377 -11.55 12.57 1.50
C ALA A 377 -12.33 11.86 2.61
N ASN A 378 -11.68 11.61 3.75
CA ASN A 378 -12.38 11.15 4.94
C ASN A 378 -13.14 12.33 5.60
N LYS A 379 -14.46 12.31 5.49
CA LYS A 379 -15.35 13.36 6.03
C LYS A 379 -15.39 13.44 7.56
N TYR A 380 -14.99 12.37 8.24
CA TYR A 380 -15.05 12.24 9.70
C TYR A 380 -13.64 12.17 10.32
N CYS A 381 -12.68 12.88 9.73
CA CYS A 381 -11.33 13.01 10.25
C CYS A 381 -11.29 13.89 11.53
N GLN A 382 -10.26 13.69 12.36
CA GLN A 382 -10.03 14.51 13.55
C GLN A 382 -9.54 15.92 13.19
N ASP A 383 -8.62 15.98 12.23
CA ASP A 383 -8.05 17.23 11.70
C ASP A 383 -8.34 17.33 10.19
N PRO A 384 -9.32 18.17 9.80
CA PRO A 384 -9.65 18.42 8.39
C PRO A 384 -8.50 18.99 7.57
N ASP A 385 -7.62 19.79 8.17
CA ASP A 385 -6.53 20.44 7.45
C ASP A 385 -5.42 19.46 7.10
N ALA A 386 -5.11 18.54 8.02
CA ALA A 386 -4.17 17.46 7.76
C ALA A 386 -4.66 16.50 6.66
N GLU A 387 -5.96 16.18 6.64
CA GLU A 387 -6.57 15.34 5.60
C GLU A 387 -6.53 16.03 4.23
N ASP A 388 -6.87 17.32 4.17
CA ASP A 388 -6.78 18.11 2.93
C ASP A 388 -5.34 18.21 2.43
N ALA A 389 -4.37 18.47 3.30
CA ALA A 389 -2.95 18.48 2.94
C ALA A 389 -2.50 17.14 2.36
N ALA A 390 -2.91 16.02 2.96
CA ALA A 390 -2.61 14.69 2.44
C ALA A 390 -3.24 14.46 1.05
N ASN A 391 -4.47 14.93 0.81
CA ASN A 391 -5.13 14.81 -0.48
C ASN A 391 -4.48 15.71 -1.55
N ILE A 392 -4.06 16.93 -1.20
CA ILE A 392 -3.29 17.82 -2.08
C ILE A 392 -1.97 17.15 -2.48
N MET A 393 -1.26 16.52 -1.53
CA MET A 393 -0.03 15.78 -1.83
C MET A 393 -0.26 14.61 -2.80
N ARG A 394 -1.40 13.92 -2.70
CA ARG A 394 -1.79 12.87 -3.66
C ARG A 394 -2.00 13.45 -5.06
N VAL A 395 -2.65 14.61 -5.17
CA VAL A 395 -2.84 15.31 -6.46
C VAL A 395 -1.50 15.70 -7.06
N ILE A 396 -0.59 16.27 -6.27
CA ILE A 396 0.77 16.60 -6.73
C ILE A 396 1.47 15.36 -7.26
N SER A 397 1.39 14.22 -6.56
CA SER A 397 1.98 12.96 -7.03
C SER A 397 1.42 12.49 -8.38
N ILE A 398 0.10 12.58 -8.55
CA ILE A 398 -0.58 12.21 -9.80
C ILE A 398 -0.15 13.15 -10.93
N LYS A 399 -0.24 14.46 -10.72
CA LYS A 399 0.08 15.49 -11.72
C LYS A 399 1.57 15.53 -12.08
N ASN A 400 2.45 15.14 -11.16
CA ASN A 400 3.88 14.97 -11.44
C ASN A 400 4.17 13.72 -12.30
N TYR A 401 3.31 12.69 -12.23
CA TYR A 401 3.45 11.48 -13.04
C TYR A 401 2.78 11.62 -14.42
N SER A 402 1.59 12.22 -14.46
CA SER A 402 0.84 12.54 -15.67
C SER A 402 0.16 13.89 -15.47
N ASP A 403 0.55 14.87 -16.28
CA ASP A 403 0.07 16.25 -16.25
C ASP A 403 -1.32 16.40 -16.90
N ASP A 404 -1.54 15.72 -18.03
CA ASP A 404 -2.77 15.80 -18.84
C ASP A 404 -4.01 15.09 -18.24
N ILE A 405 -3.85 14.31 -17.16
CA ILE A 405 -4.96 13.57 -16.57
C ILE A 405 -5.94 14.50 -15.83
N ARG A 406 -7.24 14.30 -16.02
CA ARG A 406 -8.27 14.99 -15.25
C ARG A 406 -8.30 14.51 -13.79
N VAL A 407 -8.17 15.42 -12.84
CA VAL A 407 -8.21 15.10 -11.40
C VAL A 407 -9.38 15.78 -10.72
N ILE A 408 -10.21 14.98 -10.04
CA ILE A 408 -11.33 15.46 -9.21
C ILE A 408 -11.00 15.17 -7.76
N ILE A 409 -10.87 16.21 -6.93
CA ILE A 409 -10.50 16.10 -5.53
C ILE A 409 -11.61 16.59 -4.61
N GLN A 410 -11.84 15.87 -3.52
CA GLN A 410 -12.64 16.34 -2.40
C GLN A 410 -11.76 17.04 -1.37
N LEU A 411 -12.15 18.25 -0.97
CA LEU A 411 -11.55 18.99 0.14
C LEU A 411 -12.59 19.24 1.23
N MET A 412 -12.15 19.27 2.47
CA MET A 412 -12.95 19.60 3.64
C MET A 412 -13.09 21.12 3.78
N GLN A 413 -11.97 21.85 3.74
CA GLN A 413 -11.90 23.29 4.00
C GLN A 413 -11.73 24.12 2.73
N TYR A 414 -12.27 25.34 2.75
CA TYR A 414 -12.24 26.23 1.60
C TYR A 414 -10.87 26.87 1.37
N HIS A 415 -10.15 27.25 2.42
CA HIS A 415 -8.85 27.93 2.26
C HIS A 415 -7.79 27.02 1.63
N ASN A 416 -7.89 25.71 1.84
CA ASN A 416 -6.95 24.73 1.27
C ASN A 416 -7.09 24.60 -0.26
N LYS A 417 -8.24 24.99 -0.82
CA LYS A 417 -8.47 25.04 -2.28
C LYS A 417 -7.47 25.95 -3.00
N ALA A 418 -6.98 27.01 -2.35
CA ALA A 418 -6.02 27.92 -2.95
C ALA A 418 -4.68 27.25 -3.27
N TYR A 419 -4.27 26.23 -2.50
CA TYR A 419 -3.01 25.53 -2.74
C TYR A 419 -3.02 24.74 -4.06
N LEU A 420 -4.18 24.24 -4.49
CA LEU A 420 -4.31 23.51 -5.76
C LEU A 420 -4.11 24.44 -6.96
N LEU A 421 -4.56 25.70 -6.86
CA LEU A 421 -4.38 26.71 -7.91
C LEU A 421 -2.92 27.12 -8.10
N ASN A 422 -2.05 26.83 -7.12
CA ASN A 422 -0.62 27.09 -7.20
C ASN A 422 0.15 25.96 -7.91
N ILE A 423 -0.50 24.82 -8.20
CA ILE A 423 0.11 23.72 -8.92
C ILE A 423 0.14 24.08 -10.42
N PRO A 424 1.30 24.05 -11.10
CA PRO A 424 1.41 24.51 -12.48
C PRO A 424 0.63 23.64 -13.47
N SER A 425 0.55 22.33 -13.23
CA SER A 425 -0.18 21.38 -14.06
C SER A 425 -1.68 21.30 -13.73
N TRP A 426 -2.19 22.15 -12.84
CA TRP A 426 -3.61 22.19 -12.50
C TRP A 426 -4.37 23.08 -13.48
N ASP A 427 -5.24 22.47 -14.30
CA ASP A 427 -6.02 23.19 -15.30
C ASP A 427 -7.53 22.94 -15.17
N TRP A 428 -8.22 23.94 -14.62
CA TRP A 428 -9.68 23.93 -14.49
C TRP A 428 -10.40 23.92 -15.85
N LYS A 429 -9.75 24.33 -16.95
CA LYS A 429 -10.33 24.28 -18.30
C LYS A 429 -10.38 22.86 -18.84
N GLN A 430 -9.39 22.04 -18.51
CA GLN A 430 -9.36 20.60 -18.81
C GLN A 430 -10.34 19.80 -17.95
N GLY A 431 -10.85 20.39 -16.88
CA GLY A 431 -11.85 19.79 -15.99
C GLY A 431 -11.28 19.28 -14.68
N ASP A 432 -10.12 19.78 -14.26
CA ASP A 432 -9.63 19.58 -12.89
C ASP A 432 -10.55 20.31 -11.91
N ASP A 433 -11.31 19.53 -11.14
CA ASP A 433 -12.42 20.02 -10.33
C ASP A 433 -12.14 19.82 -8.83
N VAL A 434 -12.39 20.86 -8.03
CA VAL A 434 -12.30 20.80 -6.57
C VAL A 434 -13.69 20.84 -5.96
N ILE A 435 -14.07 19.75 -5.30
CA ILE A 435 -15.31 19.63 -4.54
C ILE A 435 -15.01 19.97 -3.08
N CYS A 436 -15.20 21.24 -2.70
CA CYS A 436 -15.08 21.66 -1.31
C CYS A 436 -16.38 21.41 -0.54
N LEU A 437 -16.33 20.51 0.44
CA LEU A 437 -17.49 20.07 1.21
C LEU A 437 -18.05 21.18 2.11
N ALA A 438 -17.19 21.95 2.78
CA ALA A 438 -17.65 23.09 3.58
C ALA A 438 -18.32 24.17 2.73
N GLU A 439 -17.77 24.47 1.55
CA GLU A 439 -18.32 25.44 0.59
C GLU A 439 -19.73 25.03 0.13
N LEU A 440 -19.89 23.80 -0.36
CA LEU A 440 -21.17 23.30 -0.86
C LEU A 440 -22.21 23.13 0.26
N LYS A 441 -21.81 22.57 1.41
CA LYS A 441 -22.73 22.35 2.55
C LYS A 441 -23.29 23.67 3.06
N LEU A 442 -22.42 24.64 3.34
CA LEU A 442 -22.85 25.94 3.88
C LEU A 442 -23.56 26.78 2.81
N GLY A 443 -23.15 26.67 1.55
CA GLY A 443 -23.83 27.32 0.42
C GLY A 443 -25.28 26.85 0.25
N PHE A 444 -25.55 25.54 0.32
CA PHE A 444 -26.92 25.02 0.23
C PHE A 444 -27.79 25.41 1.42
N ILE A 445 -27.21 25.50 2.62
CA ILE A 445 -27.91 26.01 3.80
C ILE A 445 -28.22 27.50 3.62
N ALA A 446 -27.27 28.31 3.14
CA ALA A 446 -27.46 29.73 2.88
C ALA A 446 -28.60 29.97 1.87
N GLN A 447 -28.62 29.24 0.76
CA GLN A 447 -29.70 29.34 -0.23
C GLN A 447 -31.05 28.89 0.35
N SER A 448 -31.06 27.91 1.27
CA SER A 448 -32.27 27.49 1.97
C SER A 448 -32.80 28.55 2.95
N CYS A 449 -31.94 29.42 3.47
CA CYS A 449 -32.37 30.60 4.24
C CYS A 449 -33.09 31.64 3.35
N LEU A 450 -32.85 31.63 2.04
CA LEU A 450 -33.56 32.47 1.07
C LEU A 450 -34.87 31.80 0.63
N ALA A 451 -34.80 30.53 0.25
CA ALA A 451 -35.94 29.71 -0.17
C ALA A 451 -35.94 28.35 0.56
N PRO A 452 -36.80 28.15 1.59
CA PRO A 452 -36.85 26.90 2.34
C PRO A 452 -37.10 25.69 1.44
N GLY A 453 -36.34 24.61 1.68
CA GLY A 453 -36.41 23.37 0.88
C GLY A 453 -35.45 23.31 -0.32
N PHE A 454 -34.77 24.41 -0.65
CA PHE A 454 -33.80 24.45 -1.77
C PHE A 454 -32.68 23.42 -1.63
N SER A 455 -32.12 23.23 -0.43
CA SER A 455 -31.06 22.24 -0.19
C SER A 455 -31.48 20.82 -0.55
N THR A 456 -32.71 20.43 -0.21
CA THR A 456 -33.24 19.08 -0.47
C THR A 456 -33.52 18.88 -1.94
N MET A 457 -34.08 19.91 -2.60
CA MET A 457 -34.28 19.91 -4.05
C MET A 457 -32.94 19.71 -4.78
N MET A 458 -31.92 20.51 -4.46
CA MET A 458 -30.61 20.39 -5.08
C MET A 458 -29.93 19.05 -4.78
N ALA A 459 -30.01 18.55 -3.54
CA ALA A 459 -29.43 17.26 -3.17
C ALA A 459 -30.05 16.09 -3.96
N ASN A 460 -31.35 16.14 -4.25
CA ASN A 460 -32.02 15.14 -5.08
C ASN A 460 -31.57 15.22 -6.55
N LEU A 461 -31.37 16.41 -7.10
CA LEU A 461 -30.95 16.58 -8.50
C LEU A 461 -29.53 16.03 -8.81
N PHE A 462 -28.66 15.90 -7.81
CA PHE A 462 -27.33 15.32 -7.96
C PHE A 462 -27.26 13.83 -7.62
N ALA A 463 -28.27 13.31 -6.93
CA ALA A 463 -28.31 11.92 -6.50
C ALA A 463 -29.07 11.08 -7.54
N MET A 464 -28.37 10.16 -8.21
CA MET A 464 -29.01 9.23 -9.12
C MET A 464 -30.00 8.34 -8.35
N ARG A 465 -31.30 8.50 -8.63
CA ARG A 465 -32.37 7.76 -7.96
C ARG A 465 -33.37 7.27 -8.99
N SER A 466 -33.64 5.97 -8.98
CA SER A 466 -34.80 5.43 -9.69
C SER A 466 -36.03 5.54 -8.78
N PHE A 467 -37.10 6.15 -9.28
CA PHE A 467 -38.37 6.20 -8.56
C PHE A 467 -39.27 5.05 -8.99
N LYS A 468 -40.09 4.57 -8.06
CA LYS A 468 -41.21 3.66 -8.31
C LYS A 468 -42.38 4.20 -7.51
N THR A 469 -43.47 4.55 -8.19
CA THR A 469 -44.72 4.91 -7.53
C THR A 469 -45.48 3.62 -7.20
N SER A 470 -46.07 3.57 -6.01
CA SER A 470 -46.98 2.49 -5.61
C SER A 470 -48.35 3.07 -5.25
N PRO A 471 -49.44 2.33 -5.51
CA PRO A 471 -50.76 2.74 -5.05
C PRO A 471 -50.89 2.73 -3.53
N ASP A 472 -50.02 1.99 -2.82
CA ASP A 472 -50.03 1.87 -1.35
C ASP A 472 -49.37 3.05 -0.62
N THR A 473 -48.61 3.88 -1.33
CA THR A 473 -47.90 5.04 -0.76
C THR A 473 -48.79 6.28 -0.77
N GLN A 474 -48.60 7.17 0.23
CA GLN A 474 -49.39 8.39 0.35
C GLN A 474 -49.17 9.31 -0.85
N ALA A 475 -50.19 10.08 -1.24
CA ALA A 475 -50.16 10.94 -2.42
C ALA A 475 -48.95 11.91 -2.44
N TRP A 476 -48.69 12.62 -1.33
CA TRP A 476 -47.56 13.56 -1.23
C TRP A 476 -46.20 12.84 -1.37
N GLN A 477 -46.11 11.58 -0.95
CA GLN A 477 -44.88 10.79 -1.09
C GLN A 477 -44.67 10.39 -2.55
N ASN A 478 -45.74 10.03 -3.27
CA ASN A 478 -45.67 9.74 -4.69
C ASN A 478 -45.22 10.97 -5.49
N ASP A 479 -45.76 12.14 -5.19
CA ASP A 479 -45.35 13.40 -5.83
C ASP A 479 -43.88 13.75 -5.52
N TYR A 480 -43.47 13.56 -4.26
CA TYR A 480 -42.08 13.75 -3.85
C TYR A 480 -41.15 12.77 -4.58
N LEU A 481 -41.50 11.47 -4.63
CA LEU A 481 -40.73 10.43 -5.30
C LEU A 481 -40.60 10.70 -6.80
N GLN A 482 -41.65 11.20 -7.46
CA GLN A 482 -41.58 11.65 -8.84
C GLN A 482 -40.54 12.77 -9.01
N GLY A 483 -40.53 13.74 -8.09
CA GLY A 483 -39.51 14.80 -8.07
C GLY A 483 -38.09 14.27 -7.82
N THR A 484 -37.93 13.22 -7.00
CA THR A 484 -36.61 12.59 -6.78
C THR A 484 -36.05 11.87 -8.00
N GLY A 485 -36.88 11.54 -8.99
CA GLY A 485 -36.44 10.95 -10.25
C GLY A 485 -35.86 11.96 -11.24
N CYS A 486 -35.95 13.26 -10.96
CA CYS A 486 -35.37 14.30 -11.80
C CYS A 486 -33.89 14.50 -11.48
N GLU A 487 -33.08 14.67 -12.53
CA GLU A 487 -31.64 14.88 -12.46
C GLU A 487 -31.22 16.07 -13.34
N MET A 488 -30.05 16.62 -13.07
CA MET A 488 -29.48 17.70 -13.90
C MET A 488 -28.61 17.13 -15.02
N TYR A 489 -28.88 17.56 -16.25
CA TYR A 489 -28.20 17.13 -17.46
C TYR A 489 -27.68 18.31 -18.27
N THR A 490 -26.65 18.05 -19.06
CA THR A 490 -26.10 19.01 -20.03
C THR A 490 -26.22 18.43 -21.42
N GLU A 491 -26.79 19.19 -22.35
CA GLU A 491 -26.83 18.80 -23.76
C GLU A 491 -26.71 20.01 -24.69
N THR A 492 -26.22 19.77 -25.89
CA THR A 492 -26.18 20.78 -26.94
C THR A 492 -27.57 21.03 -27.53
N LEU A 493 -27.92 22.30 -27.69
CA LEU A 493 -29.18 22.70 -28.32
C LEU A 493 -29.11 22.49 -29.85
N SER A 494 -30.22 22.05 -30.45
CA SER A 494 -30.28 21.90 -31.91
C SER A 494 -30.15 23.25 -32.64
N PRO A 495 -29.73 23.24 -33.92
CA PRO A 495 -29.66 24.46 -34.72
C PRO A 495 -31.01 25.20 -34.84
N SER A 496 -32.14 24.51 -34.62
CA SER A 496 -33.47 25.12 -34.66
C SER A 496 -33.69 26.17 -33.57
N PHE A 497 -32.91 26.13 -32.48
CA PHE A 497 -32.96 27.10 -31.40
C PHE A 497 -32.11 28.36 -31.66
N THR A 498 -31.29 28.36 -32.73
CA THR A 498 -30.39 29.47 -33.03
C THR A 498 -31.17 30.76 -33.31
N GLY A 499 -30.80 31.85 -32.63
CA GLY A 499 -31.43 33.16 -32.80
C GLY A 499 -32.72 33.36 -31.98
N MET A 500 -33.27 32.31 -31.35
CA MET A 500 -34.36 32.45 -30.38
C MET A 500 -33.86 33.11 -29.09
N THR A 501 -34.76 33.80 -28.38
CA THR A 501 -34.48 34.27 -27.02
C THR A 501 -34.56 33.10 -26.04
N PHE A 502 -33.81 33.16 -24.94
CA PHE A 502 -33.86 32.11 -23.92
C PHE A 502 -35.29 31.81 -23.40
N PRO A 503 -36.17 32.80 -23.13
CA PRO A 503 -37.56 32.51 -22.74
C PRO A 503 -38.34 31.75 -23.81
N GLN A 504 -38.20 32.11 -25.09
CA GLN A 504 -38.86 31.40 -26.20
C GLN A 504 -38.38 29.96 -26.31
N ALA A 505 -37.07 29.74 -26.17
CA ALA A 505 -36.51 28.40 -26.18
C ALA A 505 -36.92 27.56 -24.96
N SER A 506 -36.92 28.16 -23.77
CA SER A 506 -37.37 27.50 -22.54
C SER A 506 -38.84 27.12 -22.61
N GLU A 507 -39.70 27.98 -23.15
CA GLU A 507 -41.12 27.69 -23.37
C GLU A 507 -41.30 26.51 -24.34
N LEU A 508 -40.56 26.50 -25.46
CA LEU A 508 -40.60 25.40 -26.41
C LEU A 508 -40.12 24.09 -25.76
N CYS A 509 -39.01 24.12 -25.03
CA CYS A 509 -38.48 22.96 -24.31
C CYS A 509 -39.51 22.42 -23.29
N PHE A 510 -40.17 23.30 -22.54
CA PHE A 510 -41.10 22.87 -21.51
C PHE A 510 -42.44 22.37 -22.08
N THR A 511 -43.00 23.07 -23.06
CA THR A 511 -44.32 22.75 -23.61
C THR A 511 -44.29 21.54 -24.56
N LYS A 512 -43.32 21.51 -25.50
CA LYS A 512 -43.20 20.47 -26.53
C LYS A 512 -42.30 19.32 -26.13
N LEU A 513 -41.15 19.60 -25.52
CA LEU A 513 -40.17 18.55 -25.19
C LEU A 513 -40.33 17.99 -23.76
N LYS A 514 -41.14 18.64 -22.91
CA LYS A 514 -41.26 18.32 -21.48
C LYS A 514 -39.91 18.35 -20.74
N LEU A 515 -39.02 19.25 -21.15
CA LEU A 515 -37.71 19.48 -20.54
C LEU A 515 -37.66 20.85 -19.88
N LEU A 516 -37.12 20.92 -18.67
CA LEU A 516 -36.92 22.19 -17.98
C LEU A 516 -35.52 22.74 -18.26
N LEU A 517 -35.41 23.74 -19.13
CA LEU A 517 -34.15 24.45 -19.41
C LEU A 517 -33.87 25.49 -18.32
N LEU A 518 -32.73 25.37 -17.63
CA LEU A 518 -32.35 26.26 -16.53
C LEU A 518 -31.31 27.31 -16.91
N ALA A 519 -30.30 26.91 -17.65
CA ALA A 519 -29.14 27.75 -17.96
C ALA A 519 -28.59 27.42 -19.35
N ILE A 520 -27.84 28.38 -19.90
CA ILE A 520 -27.08 28.20 -21.14
C ILE A 520 -25.64 28.65 -20.95
N GLU A 521 -24.73 28.00 -21.67
CA GLU A 521 -23.35 28.45 -21.79
C GLU A 521 -23.27 29.59 -22.83
N ILE A 522 -22.86 30.77 -22.39
CA ILE A 522 -22.60 31.90 -23.28
C ILE A 522 -21.09 31.96 -23.53
N LYS A 523 -20.68 31.70 -24.76
CA LYS A 523 -19.28 31.83 -25.19
C LYS A 523 -18.90 33.30 -25.21
N GLY A 524 -17.80 33.64 -24.53
CA GLY A 524 -17.29 35.00 -24.51
C GLY A 524 -16.71 35.43 -25.87
N GLU A 525 -16.87 36.71 -26.23
CA GLU A 525 -16.23 37.26 -27.43
C GLU A 525 -14.71 37.38 -27.22
N GLY A 526 -13.93 37.11 -28.28
CA GLY A 526 -12.47 37.35 -28.29
C GLY A 526 -11.61 36.39 -27.47
N GLY A 527 -12.09 35.19 -27.14
CA GLY A 527 -11.33 34.23 -26.32
C GLY A 527 -11.47 34.44 -24.81
N SER A 528 -12.42 35.28 -24.38
CA SER A 528 -12.86 35.33 -22.99
C SER A 528 -13.57 34.03 -22.58
N ASP A 529 -13.43 33.66 -21.31
CA ASP A 529 -13.93 32.39 -20.80
C ASP A 529 -15.45 32.25 -21.00
N SER A 530 -15.90 31.03 -21.35
CA SER A 530 -17.32 30.70 -21.40
C SER A 530 -17.98 30.93 -20.04
N LYS A 531 -19.10 31.66 -20.02
CA LYS A 531 -19.86 31.94 -18.80
C LYS A 531 -21.17 31.15 -18.81
N ILE A 532 -21.40 30.37 -17.76
CA ILE A 532 -22.71 29.76 -17.51
C ILE A 532 -23.66 30.84 -17.01
N SER A 533 -24.73 31.08 -17.77
CA SER A 533 -25.75 32.08 -17.43
C SER A 533 -27.05 31.38 -17.07
N ILE A 534 -27.51 31.55 -15.83
CA ILE A 534 -28.75 30.98 -15.30
C ILE A 534 -29.89 31.93 -15.65
N ASN A 535 -30.92 31.42 -16.34
CA ASN A 535 -32.10 32.16 -16.78
C ASN A 535 -31.83 33.57 -17.37
N PRO A 536 -31.03 33.71 -18.44
CA PRO A 536 -30.74 35.01 -19.04
C PRO A 536 -31.96 35.56 -19.80
N ARG A 537 -32.42 36.79 -19.49
CA ARG A 537 -33.63 37.36 -20.11
C ARG A 537 -33.46 37.82 -21.57
N GLY A 538 -32.28 38.35 -21.93
CA GLY A 538 -32.03 38.96 -23.24
C GLY A 538 -31.05 38.21 -24.13
N ALA A 539 -30.49 37.08 -23.68
CA ALA A 539 -29.52 36.34 -24.46
C ALA A 539 -30.19 35.58 -25.61
N LYS A 540 -29.65 35.74 -26.82
CA LYS A 540 -29.99 34.90 -27.96
C LYS A 540 -29.13 33.66 -27.97
N ILE A 541 -29.72 32.53 -28.33
CA ILE A 541 -29.01 31.26 -28.40
C ILE A 541 -28.12 31.25 -29.65
N ALA A 542 -26.82 31.05 -29.45
CA ALA A 542 -25.87 30.84 -30.53
C ALA A 542 -25.86 29.38 -30.99
N ALA A 543 -25.32 29.11 -32.17
CA ALA A 543 -25.12 27.74 -32.63
C ALA A 543 -24.17 26.99 -31.68
N ASN A 544 -24.43 25.70 -31.45
CA ASN A 544 -23.66 24.83 -30.55
C ASN A 544 -23.55 25.38 -29.12
N THR A 545 -24.63 26.00 -28.63
CA THR A 545 -24.76 26.40 -27.22
C THR A 545 -25.10 25.17 -26.38
N GLN A 546 -24.40 24.99 -25.26
CA GLN A 546 -24.74 23.97 -24.27
C GLN A 546 -25.87 24.47 -23.36
N GLY A 547 -26.94 23.68 -23.25
CA GLY A 547 -28.06 23.90 -22.34
C GLY A 547 -27.97 23.00 -21.11
N PHE A 548 -28.40 23.53 -19.97
CA PHE A 548 -28.51 22.80 -18.71
C PHE A 548 -29.99 22.52 -18.43
N PHE A 549 -30.34 21.24 -18.32
CA PHE A 549 -31.72 20.77 -18.23
C PHE A 549 -31.97 20.01 -16.93
N ILE A 550 -33.20 20.06 -16.43
CA ILE A 550 -33.73 19.08 -15.49
C ILE A 550 -34.69 18.16 -16.26
N ALA A 551 -34.46 16.86 -16.15
CA ALA A 551 -35.28 15.81 -16.77
C ALA A 551 -35.20 14.52 -15.96
N GLN A 552 -36.05 13.53 -16.27
CA GLN A 552 -36.04 12.24 -15.56
C GLN A 552 -34.96 11.27 -16.09
N SER A 553 -34.51 11.48 -17.33
CA SER A 553 -33.50 10.63 -17.94
C SER A 553 -32.66 11.38 -18.97
N ALA A 554 -31.43 10.92 -19.18
CA ALA A 554 -30.55 11.48 -20.20
C ALA A 554 -31.10 11.32 -21.64
N ASP A 555 -31.86 10.25 -21.91
CA ASP A 555 -32.41 10.00 -23.23
C ASP A 555 -33.55 10.99 -23.57
N GLU A 556 -34.30 11.44 -22.57
CA GLU A 556 -35.27 12.52 -22.74
C GLU A 556 -34.60 13.83 -23.16
N VAL A 557 -33.44 14.14 -22.58
CA VAL A 557 -32.72 15.40 -22.86
C VAL A 557 -32.19 15.44 -24.28
N LYS A 558 -31.83 14.29 -24.88
CA LYS A 558 -31.40 14.20 -26.28
C LYS A 558 -32.44 14.71 -27.29
N ARG A 559 -33.73 14.77 -26.90
CA ARG A 559 -34.77 15.38 -27.73
C ARG A 559 -34.47 16.85 -28.04
N ALA A 560 -33.82 17.58 -27.13
CA ALA A 560 -33.39 18.97 -27.37
C ALA A 560 -32.36 19.08 -28.51
N TRP A 561 -31.52 18.06 -28.71
CA TRP A 561 -30.57 18.00 -29.81
C TRP A 561 -31.23 17.55 -31.12
N PHE A 562 -32.15 16.57 -31.06
CA PHE A 562 -32.83 16.04 -32.25
C PHE A 562 -33.98 16.91 -32.77
N TYR A 563 -34.40 17.92 -32.01
CA TYR A 563 -35.54 18.76 -32.38
C TYR A 563 -35.30 19.53 -33.68
N CYS A 564 -36.18 19.32 -34.65
CA CYS A 564 -36.22 20.05 -35.91
C CYS A 564 -37.60 20.67 -36.07
N LYS A 565 -37.66 21.99 -36.23
CA LYS A 565 -38.95 22.69 -36.38
C LYS A 565 -39.75 22.13 -37.57
N ALA A 566 -39.10 21.91 -38.72
CA ALA A 566 -39.78 21.38 -39.91
C ALA A 566 -40.30 19.93 -39.77
N CYS A 567 -39.69 19.09 -38.92
CA CYS A 567 -40.08 17.69 -38.79
C CYS A 567 -41.05 17.45 -37.62
N HIS A 568 -40.93 18.24 -36.54
CA HIS A 568 -41.48 17.90 -35.23
C HIS A 568 -42.45 18.95 -34.67
N GLU A 569 -42.80 19.99 -35.44
CA GLU A 569 -43.72 21.05 -34.99
C GLU A 569 -45.14 20.52 -34.70
N ASP A 570 -45.63 19.60 -35.53
CA ASP A 570 -46.99 19.03 -35.44
C ASP A 570 -47.10 17.80 -34.53
N ILE A 571 -45.98 17.26 -34.05
CA ILE A 571 -45.97 16.06 -33.20
C ILE A 571 -46.48 16.43 -31.79
N LYS A 572 -47.48 15.70 -31.30
CA LYS A 572 -48.04 15.85 -29.94
C LYS A 572 -47.34 14.96 -28.92
N ASP A 573 -47.00 13.73 -29.31
CA ASP A 573 -46.34 12.77 -28.42
C ASP A 573 -44.82 12.93 -28.44
N GLU A 574 -44.24 13.27 -27.29
CA GLU A 574 -42.82 13.59 -27.15
C GLU A 574 -41.87 12.39 -27.36
N THR A 575 -42.39 11.16 -27.32
CA THR A 575 -41.63 9.92 -27.54
C THR A 575 -41.29 9.66 -29.01
N LEU A 576 -42.02 10.31 -29.93
CA LEU A 576 -41.80 10.19 -31.37
C LEU A 576 -40.69 11.14 -31.88
N ILE A 577 -40.21 12.06 -31.04
CA ILE A 577 -39.14 12.99 -31.36
C ILE A 577 -37.80 12.25 -31.38
N LYS A 578 -37.45 11.72 -32.56
CA LYS A 578 -36.20 11.00 -32.83
C LYS A 578 -35.31 11.80 -33.79
N LYS A 579 -34.10 11.32 -34.05
CA LYS A 579 -33.13 11.98 -34.95
C LYS A 579 -33.76 12.21 -36.34
N CYS A 580 -33.99 13.47 -36.72
CA CYS A 580 -34.54 13.79 -38.04
C CYS A 580 -33.49 13.54 -39.15
N LYS A 581 -33.96 13.13 -40.34
CA LYS A 581 -33.12 12.92 -41.54
C LYS A 581 -32.87 14.19 -42.36
N CYS A 582 -33.36 15.35 -41.91
CA CYS A 582 -33.05 16.62 -42.57
C CYS A 582 -31.54 16.79 -42.63
N LYS A 583 -30.98 16.81 -43.85
CA LYS A 583 -29.60 17.27 -44.07
C LYS A 583 -29.52 18.67 -43.46
N ASN A 584 -28.56 18.87 -42.56
CA ASN A 584 -28.26 20.14 -41.90
C ASN A 584 -28.76 21.36 -42.71
N TYR A 585 -29.87 21.96 -42.26
CA TYR A 585 -30.39 23.25 -42.74
C TYR A 585 -29.35 24.39 -42.59
N VAL A 586 -28.16 24.10 -42.07
CA VAL A 586 -26.96 24.94 -42.04
C VAL A 586 -26.53 25.35 -43.46
N GLY A 587 -26.62 24.45 -44.45
CA GLY A 587 -26.25 24.77 -45.84
C GLY A 587 -27.21 25.75 -46.53
N MET A 588 -28.49 25.75 -46.12
CA MET A 588 -29.53 26.57 -46.76
C MET A 588 -29.63 27.97 -46.13
N MET A 589 -29.37 28.12 -44.81
CA MET A 589 -29.28 29.45 -44.18
C MET A 589 -27.99 30.20 -44.54
N MET A 590 -26.85 29.52 -44.72
CA MET A 590 -25.60 30.18 -45.11
C MET A 590 -25.63 30.77 -46.54
N MET A 591 -26.54 30.31 -47.39
CA MET A 591 -26.73 30.87 -48.73
C MET A 591 -27.58 32.16 -48.72
N GLN A 592 -28.35 32.41 -47.65
CA GLN A 592 -29.26 33.55 -47.55
C GLN A 592 -28.66 34.76 -46.81
N THR A 593 -27.51 34.62 -46.14
CA THR A 593 -26.80 35.72 -45.46
C THR A 593 -25.53 36.22 -46.17
N GLY A 594 -25.29 35.83 -47.42
CA GLY A 594 -24.35 36.55 -48.31
C GLY A 594 -22.91 36.69 -47.81
N MET A 595 -22.33 35.67 -47.18
CA MET A 595 -20.89 35.65 -46.85
C MET A 595 -20.26 34.31 -47.25
N VAL A 596 -19.88 34.20 -48.54
CA VAL A 596 -18.96 33.15 -49.01
C VAL A 596 -17.61 33.81 -49.30
N LYS A 597 -16.66 33.64 -48.39
CA LYS A 597 -15.23 33.59 -48.76
C LYS A 597 -14.73 32.21 -48.39
N GLY A 598 -14.29 31.49 -49.41
CA GLY A 598 -13.88 30.09 -49.31
C GLY A 598 -12.68 29.92 -48.38
N ASN A 599 -12.69 28.78 -47.68
CA ASN A 599 -11.47 28.03 -47.43
C ASN A 599 -11.81 26.56 -47.19
N THR A 600 -11.07 25.73 -47.91
CA THR A 600 -11.10 24.27 -47.94
C THR A 600 -10.46 23.74 -46.66
N ALA A 601 -11.29 23.43 -45.65
CA ALA A 601 -10.89 22.66 -44.48
C ALA A 601 -12.11 21.97 -43.86
N TYR A 602 -12.83 21.16 -44.64
CA TYR A 602 -13.95 20.34 -44.19
C TYR A 602 -13.59 18.86 -44.34
N SER A 603 -12.69 18.35 -43.49
CA SER A 603 -12.50 16.90 -43.34
C SER A 603 -11.78 16.46 -42.04
N SER A 604 -11.72 17.28 -40.98
CA SER A 604 -10.97 16.91 -39.76
C SER A 604 -11.66 17.26 -38.42
N TYR A 605 -12.95 17.58 -38.40
CA TYR A 605 -13.69 17.92 -37.17
C TYR A 605 -14.79 16.90 -36.83
N LEU A 606 -14.56 15.61 -37.12
CA LEU A 606 -15.49 14.54 -36.74
C LEU A 606 -15.05 13.72 -35.52
N ASP A 607 -13.89 14.00 -34.90
CA ASP A 607 -13.37 13.22 -33.76
C ASP A 607 -12.71 14.09 -32.69
N VAL A 608 -13.34 15.18 -32.23
CA VAL A 608 -12.99 15.79 -30.92
C VAL A 608 -14.21 16.52 -30.34
N ALA A 609 -15.25 15.77 -29.96
CA ALA A 609 -16.18 16.23 -28.93
C ALA A 609 -15.76 15.51 -27.66
N THR A 610 -14.94 16.18 -26.86
CA THR A 610 -14.51 15.76 -25.54
C THR A 610 -15.72 15.36 -24.70
N PHE A 611 -15.76 14.07 -24.39
CA PHE A 611 -16.65 13.45 -23.42
C PHE A 611 -16.43 14.11 -22.05
N ARG A 612 -17.18 15.16 -21.69
CA ARG A 612 -17.34 15.55 -20.28
C ARG A 612 -18.33 14.60 -19.62
N LYS A 613 -17.88 13.37 -19.39
CA LYS A 613 -18.58 12.36 -18.59
C LYS A 613 -18.57 12.82 -17.13
N GLY A 614 -19.73 13.27 -16.66
CA GLY A 614 -20.15 12.95 -15.30
C GLY A 614 -20.27 11.43 -15.20
N VAL A 615 -19.78 10.89 -14.07
CA VAL A 615 -19.67 9.48 -13.72
C VAL A 615 -20.86 8.66 -14.26
N ARG A 616 -20.60 7.73 -15.19
CA ARG A 616 -21.53 6.67 -15.58
C ARG A 616 -20.90 5.30 -15.32
N ALA A 617 -21.40 4.63 -14.29
CA ALA A 617 -21.48 3.18 -14.28
C ALA A 617 -22.73 2.82 -15.10
N VAL A 618 -22.53 2.28 -16.30
CA VAL A 618 -23.63 1.69 -17.08
C VAL A 618 -23.84 0.27 -16.54
N GLN A 619 -24.85 0.11 -15.68
CA GLN A 619 -25.43 -1.20 -15.40
C GLN A 619 -26.58 -1.42 -16.38
N MET A 620 -26.35 -2.29 -17.38
CA MET A 620 -27.42 -2.81 -18.24
C MET A 620 -28.32 -3.69 -17.36
N VAL A 621 -29.47 -3.15 -16.96
CA VAL A 621 -30.59 -3.95 -16.45
C VAL A 621 -31.59 -4.07 -17.58
N GLY A 622 -31.64 -5.25 -18.20
CA GLY A 622 -32.70 -5.60 -19.13
C GLY A 622 -34.04 -5.60 -18.39
N ARG A 623 -34.93 -4.67 -18.78
CA ARG A 623 -36.35 -4.76 -18.47
C ARG A 623 -36.95 -5.75 -19.47
N ALA A 624 -37.30 -6.94 -18.99
CA ALA A 624 -38.25 -7.81 -19.67
C ALA A 624 -39.62 -7.13 -19.62
N SER A 625 -40.19 -6.83 -20.79
CA SER A 625 -41.59 -6.53 -20.97
C SER A 625 -42.35 -7.86 -21.03
N GLU A 626 -43.32 -8.03 -20.14
CA GLU A 626 -44.37 -9.04 -20.26
C GLU A 626 -45.24 -8.70 -21.46
N ASP A 627 -45.35 -9.62 -22.42
CA ASP A 627 -46.47 -9.69 -23.34
C ASP A 627 -46.95 -11.15 -23.42
N LEU A 628 -48.24 -11.34 -23.18
CA LEU A 628 -49.00 -12.58 -23.28
C LEU A 628 -49.02 -13.11 -24.73
N SER A 629 -48.73 -14.41 -24.95
CA SER A 629 -49.62 -15.36 -25.67
C SER A 629 -48.98 -16.75 -25.93
N TYR A 630 -49.73 -17.78 -25.51
CA TYR A 630 -49.84 -19.18 -26.00
C TYR A 630 -48.72 -19.86 -26.82
N ALA A 631 -48.15 -20.98 -26.29
CA ALA A 631 -48.37 -22.37 -26.74
C ALA A 631 -47.30 -23.34 -26.16
N ASN A 632 -47.72 -24.59 -25.88
CA ASN A 632 -46.96 -25.72 -25.31
C ASN A 632 -45.65 -26.06 -26.04
N ASP A 633 -44.61 -26.45 -25.29
CA ASP A 633 -44.09 -27.84 -25.32
C ASP A 633 -42.93 -28.05 -24.33
N HIS A 634 -42.92 -29.24 -23.70
CA HIS A 634 -41.95 -29.70 -22.70
C HIS A 634 -40.65 -30.21 -23.35
N HIS A 635 -39.47 -29.79 -22.87
CA HIS A 635 -38.25 -30.63 -22.82
C HIS A 635 -37.24 -30.09 -21.76
N PRO A 636 -36.47 -30.96 -21.07
CA PRO A 636 -35.59 -30.59 -19.96
C PRO A 636 -34.23 -30.00 -20.41
N PRO A 637 -33.53 -29.24 -19.55
CA PRO A 637 -32.28 -28.58 -19.92
C PRO A 637 -31.08 -29.56 -19.98
N PRO A 638 -30.18 -29.43 -20.97
CA PRO A 638 -28.93 -30.19 -21.00
C PRO A 638 -27.87 -29.54 -20.11
N THR A 639 -27.23 -30.38 -19.30
CA THR A 639 -26.02 -30.12 -18.53
C THR A 639 -24.86 -29.81 -19.48
N PHE A 640 -24.17 -28.68 -19.31
CA PHE A 640 -22.88 -28.44 -19.96
C PHE A 640 -21.84 -27.93 -18.96
N THR A 641 -20.82 -28.76 -18.79
CA THR A 641 -19.54 -28.49 -18.12
C THR A 641 -18.73 -27.44 -18.89
N PRO A 642 -17.95 -26.58 -18.21
CA PRO A 642 -17.11 -25.58 -18.87
C PRO A 642 -15.89 -26.22 -19.56
N PRO A 643 -15.43 -25.71 -20.72
CA PRO A 643 -14.26 -26.24 -21.42
C PRO A 643 -12.94 -25.76 -20.79
N GLU A 644 -11.96 -26.66 -20.80
CA GLU A 644 -10.57 -26.42 -20.40
C GLU A 644 -9.87 -25.41 -21.32
N LEU A 645 -9.08 -24.52 -20.72
CA LEU A 645 -8.21 -23.55 -21.40
C LEU A 645 -6.96 -24.25 -21.98
N PRO A 646 -6.59 -24.01 -23.25
CA PRO A 646 -5.35 -24.55 -23.81
C PRO A 646 -4.12 -23.78 -23.30
N LYS A 647 -3.08 -24.55 -22.98
CA LYS A 647 -1.73 -24.09 -22.60
C LYS A 647 -1.13 -23.18 -23.68
N MET A 648 -0.68 -21.99 -23.30
CA MET A 648 0.11 -21.14 -24.19
C MET A 648 1.57 -21.58 -24.27
N VAL A 649 2.05 -21.47 -25.49
CA VAL A 649 3.25 -22.02 -26.11
C VAL A 649 4.45 -21.09 -25.89
N HIS A 650 5.61 -21.69 -25.68
CA HIS A 650 6.93 -21.05 -25.71
C HIS A 650 7.18 -20.37 -27.07
N VAL A 651 7.54 -19.09 -27.06
CA VAL A 651 8.15 -18.43 -28.23
C VAL A 651 9.56 -17.97 -27.84
N ARG A 652 10.54 -18.48 -28.58
CA ARG A 652 11.98 -18.26 -28.47
C ARG A 652 12.49 -17.66 -29.80
N GLY A 653 13.39 -16.68 -29.71
CA GLY A 653 14.21 -16.11 -30.80
C GLY A 653 13.78 -14.68 -31.17
N GLU A 654 14.64 -13.66 -31.38
CA GLU A 654 16.10 -13.57 -31.62
C GLU A 654 16.57 -12.16 -31.15
N ILE A 655 17.68 -12.00 -30.40
CA ILE A 655 19.05 -11.64 -30.83
C ILE A 655 19.15 -10.55 -31.92
N SER A 656 19.53 -9.33 -31.51
CA SER A 656 20.35 -8.36 -32.27
C SER A 656 20.91 -7.33 -31.27
N ARG A 657 22.16 -7.51 -30.82
CA ARG A 657 23.42 -6.94 -31.33
C ARG A 657 23.67 -5.48 -30.89
N GLU A 658 24.70 -5.38 -30.06
CA GLU A 658 25.39 -4.19 -29.58
C GLU A 658 25.85 -3.27 -30.72
N ARG A 659 25.84 -1.96 -30.42
CA ARG A 659 26.79 -0.98 -30.97
C ARG A 659 27.21 -0.02 -29.86
N ASP A 660 28.42 -0.24 -29.37
CA ASP A 660 29.26 0.78 -28.76
C ASP A 660 29.71 1.78 -29.83
N ASP A 661 29.85 3.04 -29.46
CA ASP A 661 30.91 3.92 -29.95
C ASP A 661 31.22 5.04 -28.92
N PRO A 662 32.47 5.54 -28.89
CA PRO A 662 33.17 5.95 -27.68
C PRO A 662 33.64 7.43 -27.72
N ASN A 663 34.40 7.83 -26.70
CA ASN A 663 35.08 9.13 -26.47
C ASN A 663 34.22 10.24 -25.86
N ALA A 664 34.63 11.03 -24.87
CA ALA A 664 35.77 11.14 -23.94
C ALA A 664 35.32 12.30 -22.98
N MET A 665 35.78 12.57 -21.75
CA MET A 665 37.02 12.29 -21.05
C MET A 665 36.83 12.68 -19.55
N ARG A 666 37.49 11.94 -18.65
CA ARG A 666 38.12 12.35 -17.37
C ARG A 666 37.37 13.30 -16.40
N ASN A 667 37.09 12.78 -15.21
CA ASN A 667 37.94 13.14 -14.06
C ASN A 667 37.96 12.07 -12.96
N HIS A 668 39.17 11.87 -12.47
CA HIS A 668 39.62 10.88 -11.50
C HIS A 668 39.39 11.41 -10.08
N ARG A 669 38.83 10.60 -9.17
CA ARG A 669 39.23 10.58 -7.75
C ARG A 669 38.72 9.31 -7.05
N ASN A 670 39.68 8.54 -6.55
CA ASN A 670 39.50 7.38 -5.68
C ASN A 670 38.91 7.78 -4.32
N SER A 671 37.96 6.99 -3.80
CA SER A 671 37.98 6.56 -2.40
C SER A 671 37.02 5.38 -2.16
N ILE A 672 37.61 4.31 -1.64
CA ILE A 672 37.02 3.04 -1.21
C ILE A 672 35.93 3.26 -0.15
N GLY A 673 34.78 2.61 -0.34
CA GLY A 673 33.73 2.48 0.65
C GLY A 673 34.09 1.44 1.71
N MET A 674 33.96 1.81 2.98
CA MET A 674 34.13 0.89 4.10
C MET A 674 32.84 0.85 4.92
N THR A 675 32.24 -0.32 4.97
CA THR A 675 31.10 -0.73 5.79
C THR A 675 31.55 -0.94 7.24
N MET A 676 30.80 -0.40 8.19
CA MET A 676 31.03 -0.53 9.64
C MET A 676 30.54 -1.89 10.14
N ILE A 677 31.43 -2.61 10.85
CA ILE A 677 31.17 -3.86 11.56
C ILE A 677 30.94 -3.58 13.05
N ASN A 678 29.85 -4.12 13.58
CA ASN A 678 29.51 -4.18 15.00
C ASN A 678 30.44 -5.15 15.77
N SER A 679 30.89 -4.72 16.95
CA SER A 679 31.56 -5.57 17.94
C SER A 679 30.56 -6.16 18.94
N THR A 680 30.82 -7.40 19.32
CA THR A 680 30.09 -8.24 20.28
C THR A 680 30.27 -7.77 21.73
N LYS A 681 29.21 -7.85 22.54
CA LYS A 681 29.25 -7.75 24.01
C LYS A 681 28.83 -9.09 24.61
N GLN A 682 29.70 -9.65 25.47
CA GLN A 682 29.38 -10.77 26.34
C GLN A 682 28.53 -10.32 27.54
N VAL A 683 27.74 -11.29 28.02
CA VAL A 683 26.74 -11.22 29.10
C VAL A 683 27.38 -11.59 30.43
N ASN A 684 27.04 -10.86 31.49
CA ASN A 684 27.08 -11.39 32.86
C ASN A 684 25.69 -11.27 33.50
N LYS A 685 25.20 -12.40 34.03
CA LYS A 685 23.90 -12.60 34.67
C LYS A 685 23.86 -12.01 36.09
N VAL A 686 22.76 -11.36 36.46
CA VAL A 686 22.19 -11.40 37.82
C VAL A 686 20.66 -11.41 37.72
N LYS A 687 20.03 -12.30 38.51
CA LYS A 687 18.58 -12.59 38.61
C LYS A 687 17.79 -11.47 39.31
N PRO A 688 16.44 -11.44 39.15
CA PRO A 688 15.57 -10.37 39.63
C PRO A 688 15.12 -10.61 41.07
N ASN A 689 14.81 -9.53 41.80
CA ASN A 689 14.00 -9.62 43.01
C ASN A 689 12.87 -8.59 42.98
N VAL A 690 11.67 -9.10 43.27
CA VAL A 690 10.38 -8.42 43.38
C VAL A 690 10.31 -7.74 44.73
N ASN A 691 9.72 -6.54 44.83
CA ASN A 691 8.85 -6.19 45.95
C ASN A 691 7.93 -5.01 45.66
N ARG A 692 6.73 -5.15 46.20
CA ARG A 692 5.50 -4.38 46.05
C ARG A 692 5.19 -3.74 47.41
N ALA A 693 4.72 -2.49 47.44
CA ALA A 693 4.05 -1.83 48.59
C ALA A 693 3.33 -0.57 48.05
N THR A 694 2.00 -0.52 47.91
CA THR A 694 0.87 -0.31 48.87
C THR A 694 0.61 1.14 49.29
N ASN A 695 -0.66 1.54 49.13
CA ASN A 695 -1.33 2.79 49.50
C ASN A 695 -1.17 3.16 50.98
N ASP A 696 -1.20 4.46 51.31
CA ASP A 696 -2.32 5.12 52.02
C ASP A 696 -2.02 6.58 52.42
N SER A 697 -3.12 7.34 52.57
CA SER A 697 -3.35 8.53 53.42
C SER A 697 -3.58 9.92 52.76
N LEU A 698 -4.84 10.34 52.93
CA LEU A 698 -5.47 11.68 52.91
C LEU A 698 -4.59 12.84 53.43
N SER A 699 -4.72 14.03 52.82
CA SER A 699 -5.40 15.24 53.41
C SER A 699 -4.98 16.57 52.73
N SER A 700 -5.98 17.39 52.39
CA SER A 700 -5.90 18.85 52.15
C SER A 700 -5.95 19.59 53.52
N PRO A 701 -5.58 20.90 53.72
CA PRO A 701 -6.07 22.04 52.93
C PRO A 701 -5.23 23.36 52.84
N ASN A 702 -5.70 24.25 51.93
CA ASN A 702 -5.70 25.73 51.92
C ASN A 702 -4.45 26.60 51.60
N GLN A 703 -4.50 27.20 50.38
CA GLN A 703 -4.32 28.64 49.98
C GLN A 703 -2.99 29.41 50.29
N PRO A 704 -2.71 30.56 49.63
CA PRO A 704 -2.73 30.89 48.19
C PRO A 704 -1.43 31.64 47.74
N TYR A 705 -1.37 32.07 46.47
CA TYR A 705 -0.65 33.24 45.91
C TYR A 705 0.48 33.03 44.88
N ASN A 706 0.22 33.66 43.72
CA ASN A 706 1.07 34.10 42.59
C ASN A 706 2.60 34.09 42.75
N GLN A 707 3.32 33.53 41.75
CA GLN A 707 4.19 34.31 40.85
C GLN A 707 4.74 33.51 39.67
N ARG A 708 4.63 34.13 38.48
CA ARG A 708 5.47 34.04 37.28
C ARG A 708 6.72 33.14 37.35
N SER A 709 6.84 32.25 36.37
CA SER A 709 8.12 31.78 35.84
C SER A 709 8.17 32.05 34.33
N GLN A 710 9.12 32.88 33.95
CA GLN A 710 9.54 33.16 32.58
C GLN A 710 10.66 32.17 32.20
N GLU A 711 10.49 31.54 31.04
CA GLU A 711 11.49 31.17 30.01
C GLU A 711 12.67 30.25 30.43
N GLU A 712 13.07 29.23 29.65
CA GLU A 712 13.32 29.25 28.21
C GLU A 712 12.84 27.98 27.48
N SER A 713 12.23 28.17 26.32
CA SER A 713 12.09 27.17 25.26
C SER A 713 12.48 27.84 23.93
N ALA A 714 13.63 27.46 23.41
CA ALA A 714 14.10 27.85 22.09
C ALA A 714 13.59 26.85 21.05
N TYR A 715 12.64 27.29 20.20
CA TYR A 715 12.70 27.16 18.74
C TYR A 715 11.44 27.85 18.15
N ALA A 716 11.60 29.13 17.78
CA ALA A 716 10.66 29.93 16.99
C ALA A 716 10.54 29.31 15.57
N GLY A 717 9.40 29.29 14.88
CA GLY A 717 8.42 30.38 14.75
C GLY A 717 8.68 31.15 13.45
N TYR A 718 8.64 30.49 12.29
CA TYR A 718 8.64 31.18 10.99
C TYR A 718 7.20 31.47 10.56
N HIS A 719 6.85 32.75 10.72
CA HIS A 719 5.56 33.33 10.39
C HIS A 719 5.45 33.65 8.90
N LEU A 720 4.24 33.49 8.36
CA LEU A 720 3.75 33.98 7.08
C LEU A 720 4.14 35.46 6.79
N ALA A 721 4.68 35.73 5.61
CA ALA A 721 4.40 36.91 4.76
C ALA A 721 5.25 36.89 3.45
N TYR A 722 4.70 37.45 2.36
CA TYR A 722 5.22 37.59 0.97
C TYR A 722 5.00 36.38 0.03
N GLU A 723 4.43 36.48 -1.17
CA GLU A 723 4.18 37.62 -2.08
C GLU A 723 2.75 37.60 -2.69
N VAL A 724 1.97 38.67 -2.47
CA VAL A 724 1.04 39.20 -3.48
C VAL A 724 1.21 40.71 -3.47
N LYS A 725 2.23 41.18 -4.19
CA LYS A 725 2.40 42.59 -4.52
C LYS A 725 2.83 42.70 -5.98
N LYS A 726 1.87 42.57 -6.89
CA LYS A 726 1.94 43.17 -8.22
C LYS A 726 0.53 43.36 -8.75
N LEU A 727 0.29 44.58 -9.25
CA LEU A 727 -0.97 45.18 -9.71
C LEU A 727 -1.68 46.07 -8.68
N MET A 728 -1.04 47.18 -8.31
CA MET A 728 -1.71 48.48 -8.20
C MET A 728 -0.81 49.58 -8.77
N PRO A 729 -1.37 50.66 -9.36
CA PRO A 729 -0.60 51.73 -9.98
C PRO A 729 0.05 52.60 -8.90
N THR A 730 1.35 52.87 -9.05
CA THR A 730 2.10 53.80 -8.20
C THR A 730 1.68 55.24 -8.51
N SER A 731 0.86 55.84 -7.63
CA SER A 731 0.79 57.29 -7.50
C SER A 731 2.04 57.76 -6.73
N ARG A 732 2.87 58.51 -7.45
CA ARG A 732 4.11 59.12 -6.95
C ARG A 732 3.72 60.40 -6.21
N ALA A 733 3.88 60.44 -4.89
CA ALA A 733 3.76 61.68 -4.11
C ALA A 733 5.15 62.11 -3.63
N SER A 734 5.68 63.11 -4.30
CA SER A 734 6.81 63.93 -3.85
C SER A 734 6.30 64.93 -2.83
N GLY A 735 6.99 65.09 -1.70
CA GLY A 735 6.67 66.11 -0.70
C GLY A 735 7.87 66.40 0.19
N GLY A 736 8.75 67.28 -0.28
CA GLY A 736 9.82 67.88 0.50
C GLY A 736 9.31 69.01 1.39
N THR A 737 10.00 69.21 2.50
CA THR A 737 9.74 70.17 3.57
C THR A 737 10.08 71.62 3.15
N ASN A 738 9.24 72.58 3.55
CA ASN A 738 9.38 74.03 3.30
C ASN A 738 10.46 74.70 4.17
N VAL A 739 11.24 75.63 3.60
CA VAL A 739 11.78 76.85 4.26
C VAL A 739 11.97 77.99 3.23
N ASN A 740 11.33 79.15 3.47
CA ASN A 740 11.56 80.57 3.01
C ASN A 740 12.04 80.86 1.56
N ASN A 741 11.66 81.93 0.83
CA ASN A 741 11.42 83.33 1.20
C ASN A 741 10.85 84.12 -0.01
N ASN A 742 10.13 85.22 0.24
CA ASN A 742 9.92 86.43 -0.60
C ASN A 742 9.20 86.41 -1.98
N GLY A 743 8.00 87.02 -1.99
CA GLY A 743 7.72 88.31 -2.68
C GLY A 743 7.33 88.34 -4.17
N GLY A 744 6.10 88.83 -4.48
CA GLY A 744 5.81 89.53 -5.76
C GLY A 744 4.47 89.29 -6.46
N LEU A 745 3.52 90.22 -6.26
CA LEU A 745 2.43 90.77 -7.13
C LEU A 745 1.65 89.96 -8.21
N GLN A 746 0.31 90.06 -8.10
CA GLN A 746 -0.76 90.39 -9.11
C GLN A 746 -0.80 89.65 -10.46
N VAL A 747 -1.91 89.04 -10.91
CA VAL A 747 -3.19 89.58 -11.46
C VAL A 747 -4.10 88.34 -11.66
N GLY A 748 -5.36 88.21 -11.24
CA GLY A 748 -6.53 89.05 -11.49
C GLY A 748 -7.26 88.62 -12.78
N ILE A 749 -8.18 87.66 -12.73
CA ILE A 749 -9.43 87.60 -13.53
C ILE A 749 -10.38 86.62 -12.83
N ALA A 750 -11.62 87.07 -12.71
CA ALA A 750 -12.72 86.49 -11.96
C ALA A 750 -13.37 85.28 -12.64
N ASP A 751 -14.03 84.45 -11.82
CA ASP A 751 -15.44 84.03 -11.95
C ASP A 751 -15.67 82.60 -11.40
N ASP A 752 -15.80 82.51 -10.07
CA ASP A 752 -17.02 82.09 -9.35
C ASP A 752 -17.89 80.92 -9.84
N GLN A 753 -17.36 79.89 -10.52
CA GLN A 753 -18.10 78.63 -10.73
C GLN A 753 -17.22 77.36 -10.67
N ALA A 754 -16.63 77.04 -9.51
CA ALA A 754 -16.10 75.69 -9.26
C ALA A 754 -15.75 75.45 -7.77
N LYS A 755 -16.70 75.58 -6.86
CA LYS A 755 -16.58 75.01 -5.50
C LYS A 755 -17.93 74.53 -5.02
N ASP A 756 -18.26 73.30 -5.41
CA ASP A 756 -19.17 72.36 -4.73
C ASP A 756 -19.03 71.00 -5.42
N PHE A 757 -17.89 70.35 -5.20
CA PHE A 757 -17.74 68.90 -5.39
C PHE A 757 -16.79 68.41 -4.31
N ASP A 758 -17.32 68.34 -3.09
CA ASP A 758 -16.69 67.58 -2.01
C ASP A 758 -16.59 66.13 -2.47
N PHE A 759 -15.35 65.65 -2.59
CA PHE A 759 -15.01 64.24 -2.72
C PHE A 759 -15.27 63.58 -1.35
N GLU A 760 -16.55 63.46 -0.96
CA GLU A 760 -16.95 62.57 0.12
C GLU A 760 -16.43 61.17 -0.24
N LYS A 761 -15.75 60.55 0.73
CA LYS A 761 -15.35 59.14 0.72
C LYS A 761 -16.42 58.32 0.00
N THR A 762 -16.12 57.83 -1.19
CA THR A 762 -16.93 56.82 -1.84
C THR A 762 -16.89 55.58 -0.95
N GLU A 763 -17.90 55.43 -0.10
CA GLU A 763 -18.07 54.22 0.69
C GLU A 763 -18.08 53.04 -0.27
N MET A 764 -17.09 52.16 -0.19
CA MET A 764 -17.06 50.94 -0.99
C MET A 764 -18.25 50.07 -0.58
N LYS A 765 -19.33 50.15 -1.35
CA LYS A 765 -20.57 49.37 -1.14
C LYS A 765 -20.44 47.92 -1.61
N TYR A 766 -19.52 47.65 -2.53
CA TYR A 766 -19.29 46.33 -3.13
C TYR A 766 -17.82 45.95 -3.11
N ASP A 767 -17.57 44.65 -3.26
CA ASP A 767 -16.21 44.11 -3.40
C ASP A 767 -15.60 44.47 -4.76
N SER A 768 -14.31 44.16 -4.97
CA SER A 768 -13.62 44.50 -6.23
C SER A 768 -14.21 43.82 -7.46
N THR A 769 -14.90 42.70 -7.29
CA THR A 769 -15.58 42.01 -8.41
C THR A 769 -17.00 42.54 -8.66
N GLY A 770 -17.58 43.29 -7.72
CA GLY A 770 -18.96 43.74 -7.77
C GLY A 770 -20.00 42.64 -7.52
N MET A 771 -19.58 41.45 -7.09
CA MET A 771 -20.45 40.29 -6.88
C MET A 771 -21.06 40.24 -5.47
N PHE A 772 -20.47 40.92 -4.49
CA PHE A 772 -20.89 40.89 -3.10
C PHE A 772 -20.92 42.29 -2.48
N HIS A 773 -21.85 42.49 -1.54
CA HIS A 773 -21.87 43.66 -0.67
C HIS A 773 -20.66 43.65 0.25
N TRP A 774 -20.02 44.81 0.37
CA TRP A 774 -18.80 44.97 1.13
C TRP A 774 -18.93 46.11 2.14
N SER A 775 -18.15 46.01 3.21
CA SER A 775 -18.07 47.03 4.25
C SER A 775 -16.61 47.17 4.74
N PRO A 776 -16.25 48.33 5.30
CA PRO A 776 -14.98 48.49 6.01
C PRO A 776 -14.82 47.42 7.08
N SER A 777 -13.58 47.03 7.39
CA SER A 777 -13.30 46.03 8.42
C SER A 777 -13.82 46.50 9.78
N ARG A 778 -14.76 45.76 10.36
CA ARG A 778 -15.32 46.04 11.69
C ARG A 778 -14.64 45.19 12.76
N ASN A 779 -14.44 45.76 13.94
CA ASN A 779 -13.95 44.98 15.08
C ASN A 779 -15.05 44.05 15.58
N LEU A 780 -14.66 42.91 16.17
CA LEU A 780 -15.61 41.93 16.69
C LEU A 780 -16.47 42.54 17.81
N GLU A 781 -15.85 43.32 18.70
CA GLU A 781 -16.51 43.93 19.86
C GLU A 781 -17.68 44.85 19.48
N ASP A 782 -17.58 45.55 18.33
CA ASP A 782 -18.64 46.42 17.81
C ASP A 782 -19.87 45.65 17.31
N CYS A 783 -19.70 44.35 17.05
CA CYS A 783 -20.75 43.47 16.52
C CYS A 783 -21.33 42.54 17.59
N ILE A 784 -20.75 42.52 18.79
CA ILE A 784 -21.27 41.74 19.91
C ILE A 784 -22.47 42.46 20.51
N LEU A 785 -23.57 41.71 20.68
CA LEU A 785 -24.77 42.17 21.36
C LEU A 785 -24.90 41.45 22.70
N ASP A 786 -25.18 42.20 23.74
CA ASP A 786 -25.69 41.64 24.99
C ASP A 786 -27.15 41.20 24.84
N ARG A 787 -27.62 40.31 25.73
CA ARG A 787 -29.02 39.83 25.69
C ARG A 787 -30.03 40.97 25.74
N ASN A 788 -29.78 42.01 26.56
CA ASN A 788 -30.66 43.17 26.66
C ASN A 788 -30.61 44.02 25.38
N GLN A 789 -29.42 44.21 24.79
CA GLN A 789 -29.26 44.94 23.54
C GLN A 789 -29.96 44.21 22.38
N ALA A 790 -29.81 42.89 22.32
CA ALA A 790 -30.50 42.05 21.35
C ALA A 790 -32.03 42.11 21.49
N ALA A 791 -32.54 42.16 22.73
CA ALA A 791 -33.98 42.32 23.00
C ALA A 791 -34.50 43.71 22.62
N MET A 792 -33.67 44.76 22.71
CA MET A 792 -34.03 46.12 22.29
C MET A 792 -33.98 46.30 20.77
N THR A 793 -33.13 45.55 20.06
CA THR A 793 -33.09 45.57 18.60
C THR A 793 -34.24 44.76 18.01
N VAL A 794 -35.17 45.44 17.34
CA VAL A 794 -36.26 44.78 16.61
C VAL A 794 -35.70 44.11 15.36
N LEU A 795 -35.48 42.80 15.41
CA LEU A 795 -35.01 41.99 14.28
C LEU A 795 -36.17 41.18 13.69
N ASN A 796 -36.64 41.54 12.50
CA ASN A 796 -37.63 40.77 11.73
C ASN A 796 -37.04 40.30 10.40
N GLY A 797 -37.41 39.11 9.93
CA GLY A 797 -36.89 38.55 8.67
C GLY A 797 -35.38 38.28 8.69
N HIS A 798 -34.80 38.00 9.85
CA HIS A 798 -33.37 37.77 10.05
C HIS A 798 -33.01 36.27 10.05
N VAL A 799 -31.72 35.96 9.96
CA VAL A 799 -31.17 34.60 10.01
C VAL A 799 -30.43 34.42 11.32
N VAL A 800 -30.79 33.39 12.10
CA VAL A 800 -30.10 33.02 13.33
C VAL A 800 -29.25 31.78 13.09
N VAL A 801 -27.94 31.88 13.33
CA VAL A 801 -26.99 30.78 13.18
C VAL A 801 -26.58 30.29 14.57
N CYS A 802 -27.15 29.17 14.99
CA CYS A 802 -26.79 28.51 16.24
C CYS A 802 -25.51 27.70 16.06
N LEU A 803 -24.41 28.19 16.63
CA LEU A 803 -23.08 27.60 16.49
C LEU A 803 -22.67 26.86 17.76
N PHE A 804 -22.46 25.55 17.61
CA PHE A 804 -21.91 24.69 18.65
C PHE A 804 -20.44 24.41 18.33
N ALA A 805 -19.54 25.20 18.91
CA ALA A 805 -18.11 25.01 18.75
C ALA A 805 -17.37 25.48 20.01
N ASP A 806 -16.39 24.67 20.41
CA ASP A 806 -15.44 25.01 21.47
C ASP A 806 -14.28 25.83 20.90
N PRO A 807 -13.53 26.58 21.74
CA PRO A 807 -12.40 27.39 21.28
C PRO A 807 -11.34 26.61 20.49
N ASP A 808 -11.18 25.32 20.75
CA ASP A 808 -10.21 24.43 20.10
C ASP A 808 -10.78 23.67 18.90
N SER A 809 -12.07 23.81 18.62
CA SER A 809 -12.72 23.13 17.48
C SER A 809 -12.12 23.58 16.14
N PRO A 810 -12.11 22.72 15.11
CA PRO A 810 -11.69 23.11 13.76
C PRO A 810 -12.62 24.20 13.19
N LEU A 811 -12.07 25.00 12.28
CA LEU A 811 -12.85 26.05 11.61
C LEU A 811 -13.92 25.42 10.71
N ILE A 812 -15.13 25.96 10.73
CA ILE A 812 -16.25 25.54 9.87
C ILE A 812 -16.20 26.35 8.57
N GLY A 813 -15.74 27.61 8.66
CA GLY A 813 -15.69 28.53 7.53
C GLY A 813 -17.03 29.21 7.29
N LEU A 814 -17.56 29.91 8.30
CA LEU A 814 -18.83 30.64 8.24
C LEU A 814 -18.92 31.65 7.10
N ARG A 815 -17.78 32.12 6.57
CA ARG A 815 -17.73 32.92 5.34
C ARG A 815 -18.55 32.29 4.21
N ASN A 816 -18.49 30.96 4.04
CA ASN A 816 -19.21 30.24 2.99
C ASN A 816 -20.74 30.23 3.21
N LEU A 817 -21.20 30.44 4.45
CA LEU A 817 -22.62 30.60 4.77
C LEU A 817 -23.09 32.05 4.53
N VAL A 818 -22.30 33.03 4.98
CA VAL A 818 -22.71 34.44 4.96
C VAL A 818 -22.54 35.07 3.57
N MET A 819 -21.51 34.69 2.83
CA MET A 819 -21.19 35.27 1.53
C MET A 819 -22.34 35.14 0.50
N PRO A 820 -23.00 33.97 0.31
CA PRO A 820 -24.16 33.88 -0.57
C PRO A 820 -25.35 34.75 -0.14
N LEU A 821 -25.52 35.02 1.17
CA LEU A 821 -26.54 35.92 1.71
C LEU A 821 -26.21 37.40 1.53
N ARG A 822 -25.04 37.72 0.95
CA ARG A 822 -24.54 39.07 0.68
C ARG A 822 -24.27 39.29 -0.80
N ALA A 823 -24.82 38.47 -1.68
CA ALA A 823 -24.73 38.65 -3.11
C ALA A 823 -25.28 40.02 -3.54
N SER A 824 -24.65 40.65 -4.54
CA SER A 824 -25.07 41.95 -5.08
C SER A 824 -26.41 41.91 -5.81
N ASN A 825 -26.97 40.71 -6.05
CA ASN A 825 -28.32 40.51 -6.58
C ASN A 825 -29.42 41.08 -5.66
N PHE A 826 -29.14 41.27 -4.37
CA PHE A 826 -30.07 41.86 -3.40
C PHE A 826 -29.74 43.32 -3.16
N HIS A 827 -30.76 44.16 -2.99
CA HIS A 827 -30.55 45.53 -2.52
C HIS A 827 -30.17 45.52 -1.04
N TYR A 828 -29.45 46.56 -0.59
CA TYR A 828 -28.92 46.61 0.79
C TYR A 828 -30.02 46.46 1.87
N HIS A 829 -31.22 46.98 1.64
CA HIS A 829 -32.35 46.86 2.57
C HIS A 829 -32.97 45.45 2.59
N GLU A 830 -32.88 44.69 1.49
CA GLU A 830 -33.37 43.30 1.38
C GLU A 830 -32.43 42.29 2.05
N LEU A 831 -31.19 42.69 2.34
CA LEU A 831 -30.24 41.84 3.04
C LEU A 831 -30.75 41.45 4.42
N LYS A 832 -30.93 40.13 4.63
CA LYS A 832 -31.27 39.55 5.93
C LYS A 832 -30.12 39.75 6.91
N HIS A 833 -30.44 40.29 8.08
CA HIS A 833 -29.49 40.42 9.19
C HIS A 833 -29.09 39.03 9.67
N VAL A 834 -27.80 38.77 9.89
CA VAL A 834 -27.31 37.47 10.37
C VAL A 834 -26.88 37.62 11.82
N VAL A 835 -27.50 36.86 12.71
CA VAL A 835 -27.17 36.81 14.14
C VAL A 835 -26.52 35.47 14.44
N ILE A 836 -25.23 35.47 14.78
CA ILE A 836 -24.48 34.27 15.14
C ILE A 836 -24.56 34.09 16.66
N VAL A 837 -25.09 32.96 17.10
CA VAL A 837 -25.26 32.62 18.53
C VAL A 837 -24.27 31.52 18.88
N GLY A 838 -23.30 31.80 19.75
CA GLY A 838 -22.29 30.81 20.14
C GLY A 838 -21.16 31.37 21.00
N SER A 839 -20.07 30.60 21.10
CA SER A 839 -18.86 31.02 21.82
C SER A 839 -18.12 32.12 21.06
N VAL A 840 -17.91 33.26 21.73
CA VAL A 840 -17.17 34.40 21.17
C VAL A 840 -15.71 34.02 20.89
N ASP A 841 -15.11 33.14 21.69
CA ASP A 841 -13.71 32.73 21.52
C ASP A 841 -13.48 31.96 20.22
N TYR A 842 -14.44 31.11 19.82
CA TYR A 842 -14.41 30.47 18.52
C TYR A 842 -14.62 31.48 17.38
N ILE A 843 -15.63 32.35 17.50
CA ILE A 843 -15.97 33.34 16.47
C ILE A 843 -14.81 34.31 16.25
N ARG A 844 -14.03 34.64 17.28
CA ARG A 844 -12.83 35.48 17.17
C ARG A 844 -11.80 34.91 16.17
N ARG A 845 -11.66 33.59 16.09
CA ARG A 845 -10.79 32.94 15.10
C ARG A 845 -11.32 33.07 13.67
N GLU A 846 -12.64 32.99 13.48
CA GLU A 846 -13.27 33.12 12.15
C GLU A 846 -13.54 34.57 11.72
N TRP A 847 -13.56 35.53 12.64
CA TRP A 847 -13.99 36.90 12.39
C TRP A 847 -13.21 37.60 11.29
N LYS A 848 -11.91 37.28 11.14
CA LYS A 848 -11.06 37.81 10.06
C LYS A 848 -11.65 37.57 8.67
N MET A 849 -12.41 36.49 8.50
CA MET A 849 -13.06 36.12 7.23
C MET A 849 -14.46 36.74 7.06
N LEU A 850 -15.03 37.33 8.13
CA LEU A 850 -16.40 37.88 8.19
C LEU A 850 -16.44 39.41 8.35
N GLN A 851 -15.38 40.04 8.87
CA GLN A 851 -15.31 41.44 9.29
C GLN A 851 -15.72 42.47 8.22
N ASN A 852 -15.62 42.10 6.94
CA ASN A 852 -15.93 42.95 5.81
C ASN A 852 -17.35 42.78 5.26
N LEU A 853 -18.14 41.86 5.79
CA LEU A 853 -19.52 41.63 5.37
C LEU A 853 -20.50 42.44 6.24
N PRO A 854 -21.49 43.13 5.65
CA PRO A 854 -22.41 43.99 6.40
C PRO A 854 -23.50 43.20 7.16
N LYS A 855 -24.19 43.85 8.11
CA LYS A 855 -25.35 43.32 8.86
C LYS A 855 -25.10 41.97 9.54
N ILE A 856 -24.02 41.88 10.29
CA ILE A 856 -23.67 40.72 11.12
C ILE A 856 -23.62 41.17 12.57
N SER A 857 -24.26 40.40 13.44
CA SER A 857 -24.19 40.55 14.89
C SER A 857 -23.87 39.21 15.54
N VAL A 858 -23.23 39.25 16.71
CA VAL A 858 -22.81 38.08 17.47
C VAL A 858 -23.46 38.14 18.85
N LEU A 859 -24.13 37.08 19.26
CA LEU A 859 -24.69 36.93 20.60
C LEU A 859 -23.86 35.90 21.37
N ASN A 860 -23.21 36.35 22.45
CA ASN A 860 -22.38 35.49 23.28
C ASN A 860 -23.26 34.54 24.12
N VAL A 861 -23.12 33.23 23.92
CA VAL A 861 -23.81 32.20 24.71
C VAL A 861 -22.81 31.10 25.07
N ARG A 862 -22.50 30.97 26.38
CA ARG A 862 -21.45 30.04 26.87
C ARG A 862 -21.87 28.58 27.00
N LYS A 863 -23.17 28.30 27.14
CA LYS A 863 -23.75 26.94 27.17
C LYS A 863 -25.16 27.06 26.63
N LEU A 864 -25.64 25.98 26.00
CA LEU A 864 -27.02 25.86 25.51
C LEU A 864 -27.97 26.66 26.40
N PHE A 865 -28.75 27.55 25.77
CA PHE A 865 -30.06 27.86 26.32
C PHE A 865 -30.64 26.55 26.83
N SER A 866 -30.99 26.50 28.11
CA SER A 866 -31.87 25.46 28.63
C SER A 866 -33.20 25.60 27.88
N PHE A 867 -33.24 25.11 26.64
CA PHE A 867 -34.46 24.72 25.95
C PHE A 867 -34.84 23.36 26.53
N TYR A 868 -35.29 23.41 27.78
CA TYR A 868 -36.15 22.44 28.44
C TYR A 868 -37.18 23.24 29.20
#